data_AF-A0AAE0I8B4-F1
#
_entry.id   AF-A0AAE0I8B4-F1
#
_cell.length_a   1.000
_cell.length_b   1.000
_cell.length_c   1.000
_cell.angle_alpha   90.00
_cell.angle_beta   90.00
_cell.angle_gamma   90.00
#
_symmetry.space_group_name_H-M   'P 1'
#
loop_
_entity.id
_entity.type
_entity.pdbx_description
1 polymer ?
#
loop_
_entity_poly.entity_id
_entity_poly.type
_entity_poly.pdbx_seq_one_letter_code
_entity_poly.pdbx_strand_id
1 'polypeptide(L)'
;MATQEQAKDQAWFLKANCPVAWPKSDALALSPNEFDAYLAKLLSGPAVADESDDIVMIAEVPVASSAITETSESFTLASDSVYNVDEEGSKPASSESHTLDNAPSVSEQLPADPAEDVHPGNMENLMLTENGDVAFRSTQSALVDLFHELEEVVSGPRLRELLNAAWNEDPLVTLKIIFNARSIHLGKSSRSSFYRCAGWLAQHHPQTLIANLRWLSRPVVQKKLEKKDEELSDMVVVEPEKDENDISRFDVRNGVAHGYWKDLLNILVLSVNKNLSVLSTPADILNVAKEKSGKRKDTWDQAKANRQALKTTRHTTAVDAFHNSPVHQALHLAISRLFAEQLKTDIALLKGGDNKAKKGISLCAKWVPSTARFHDNHTFIVSSIAELMYPMDLFTGIIGTTGNADTDRTLYLRHAREAYRKDVAALRKHLDIVERNISAKTYSDIHYDRVPSIAMKNYSVTFAAKDTDRFEEYIDKVAAGTSQISGAVLLPSTLIQAVHRGSDVRSSGKSAYKRLINDRLMTIQGKVVDGQWRTLVQRIKDSGTMESSIAVCDVSGSMSRPVFADGTCPMDSAIGLSLLVAEVAKPPFGGAFITFSSNPTVQKIDLTQTLSEKYSALNNSDWGMNTDFEAVFVKLILPMAIEASLPKEDMVKRVFVFSDMQFDEANREGWGEDGSDGRRDWSTSYERVEAAFKAAGYEVPELVFWNLAGGRAGYAAGGETGGDPVAPKPAEADTKGVALVSGYSQAMLKTFLYNEEEEEKEEEGEVDVVMKDEDGEEGEEGVVEVGREVKKKKMTPLDLLMKAVQHKAYDMLQVVD
;
A
#
# COMPACT_ATOMS: atom_id res chain seq x y z
N MET A 1 -4.23 54.88 30.25
CA MET A 1 -5.43 54.00 30.25
C MET A 1 -5.96 53.68 28.84
N ALA A 2 -5.65 54.47 27.80
CA ALA A 2 -6.10 54.19 26.42
C ALA A 2 -5.41 53.00 25.69
N THR A 3 -4.34 52.42 26.23
CA THR A 3 -3.56 51.35 25.58
C THR A 3 -4.03 49.92 25.90
N GLN A 4 -4.81 49.71 26.97
CA GLN A 4 -5.36 48.39 27.29
C GLN A 4 -6.75 48.12 26.67
N GLU A 5 -7.50 49.17 26.32
CA GLU A 5 -8.81 49.03 25.65
C GLU A 5 -8.67 48.75 24.15
N GLN A 6 -7.72 49.39 23.45
CA GLN A 6 -7.47 49.12 22.03
C GLN A 6 -6.90 47.71 21.77
N ALA A 7 -6.20 47.11 22.74
CA ALA A 7 -5.70 45.74 22.63
C ALA A 7 -6.82 44.68 22.67
N LYS A 8 -8.02 45.00 23.20
CA LYS A 8 -9.13 44.04 23.28
C LYS A 8 -9.84 43.83 21.93
N ASP A 9 -9.91 44.85 21.06
CA ASP A 9 -10.62 44.79 19.77
C ASP A 9 -9.78 44.28 18.58
N GLN A 10 -8.48 44.08 18.76
CA GLN A 10 -7.66 43.54 17.67
C GLN A 10 -8.05 42.08 17.36
N ALA A 11 -8.24 41.77 16.07
CA ALA A 11 -8.72 40.48 15.59
C ALA A 11 -7.86 39.31 16.09
N TRP A 12 -8.51 38.18 16.43
CA TRP A 12 -7.87 37.05 17.11
C TRP A 12 -6.64 36.49 16.37
N PHE A 13 -6.66 36.48 15.03
CA PHE A 13 -5.57 35.94 14.20
C PHE A 13 -4.32 36.83 14.20
N LEU A 14 -4.44 38.12 14.55
CA LEU A 14 -3.32 39.04 14.76
C LEU A 14 -2.67 38.85 16.15
N LYS A 15 -3.34 38.15 17.06
CA LYS A 15 -2.83 37.80 18.40
C LYS A 15 -2.23 36.40 18.46
N ALA A 16 -2.26 35.65 17.36
CA ALA A 16 -1.79 34.28 17.33
C ALA A 16 -0.27 34.21 17.49
N ASN A 17 0.21 33.48 18.50
CA ASN A 17 1.64 33.20 18.74
C ASN A 17 2.25 32.16 17.79
N CYS A 18 1.54 31.80 16.71
CA CYS A 18 2.04 30.88 15.71
C CYS A 18 3.00 31.62 14.77
N PRO A 19 4.20 31.09 14.49
CA PRO A 19 5.03 31.63 13.42
C PRO A 19 4.23 31.59 12.11
N VAL A 20 4.14 32.74 11.46
CA VAL A 20 3.52 32.89 10.13
C VAL A 20 4.55 33.35 9.11
N ALA A 21 5.68 33.89 9.56
CA ALA A 21 6.80 34.29 8.73
C ALA A 21 7.25 33.10 7.87
N TRP A 22 7.27 33.31 6.57
CA TRP A 22 7.65 32.31 5.57
C TRP A 22 8.46 32.98 4.46
N PRO A 23 9.51 32.34 3.92
CA PRO A 23 10.31 32.91 2.85
C PRO A 23 9.46 33.34 1.66
N LYS A 24 9.83 34.46 1.03
CA LYS A 24 9.21 34.88 -0.23
C LYS A 24 9.83 34.06 -1.36
N SER A 25 9.01 33.61 -2.31
CA SER A 25 9.48 32.97 -3.54
C SER A 25 8.75 33.56 -4.73
N ASP A 26 9.49 34.23 -5.60
CA ASP A 26 8.93 34.82 -6.82
C ASP A 26 8.49 33.74 -7.83
N ALA A 27 8.96 32.50 -7.65
CA ALA A 27 8.55 31.34 -8.45
C ALA A 27 7.03 31.08 -8.39
N LEU A 28 6.38 31.47 -7.29
CA LEU A 28 4.92 31.32 -7.12
C LEU A 28 4.12 32.20 -8.09
N ALA A 29 4.71 33.25 -8.66
CA ALA A 29 4.04 34.17 -9.58
C ALA A 29 4.27 33.81 -11.07
N LEU A 30 5.10 32.80 -11.36
CA LEU A 30 5.45 32.41 -12.73
C LEU A 30 4.30 31.75 -13.48
N SER A 31 4.25 31.95 -14.79
CA SER A 31 3.35 31.19 -15.67
C SER A 31 3.65 29.67 -15.60
N PRO A 32 2.73 28.77 -15.99
CA PRO A 32 2.97 27.33 -15.92
C PRO A 32 4.28 26.88 -16.58
N ASN A 33 4.54 27.35 -17.81
CA ASN A 33 5.73 26.96 -18.57
C ASN A 33 7.03 27.50 -17.95
N GLU A 34 7.02 28.76 -17.49
CA GLU A 34 8.16 29.36 -16.80
C GLU A 34 8.45 28.68 -15.46
N PHE A 35 7.40 28.23 -14.77
CA PHE A 35 7.52 27.50 -13.52
C PHE A 35 8.11 26.12 -13.71
N ASP A 36 7.66 25.37 -14.71
CA ASP A 36 8.22 24.05 -15.02
C ASP A 36 9.70 24.18 -15.44
N ALA A 37 10.05 25.21 -16.23
CA ALA A 37 11.45 25.52 -16.56
C ALA A 37 12.28 25.94 -15.32
N TYR A 38 11.68 26.71 -14.40
CA TYR A 38 12.32 27.07 -13.14
C TYR A 38 12.60 25.83 -12.27
N LEU A 39 11.65 24.91 -12.15
CA LEU A 39 11.81 23.68 -11.39
C LEU A 39 12.87 22.76 -12.01
N ALA A 40 12.88 22.61 -13.33
CA ALA A 40 13.92 21.86 -14.03
C ALA A 40 15.30 22.46 -13.71
N LYS A 41 15.48 23.77 -13.86
CA LYS A 41 16.74 24.45 -13.54
C LYS A 41 17.14 24.31 -12.06
N LEU A 42 16.18 24.37 -11.15
CA LEU A 42 16.43 24.20 -9.71
C LEU A 42 16.96 22.80 -9.38
N LEU A 43 16.47 21.78 -10.10
CA LEU A 43 16.85 20.39 -9.90
C LEU A 43 18.09 19.96 -10.71
N SER A 44 18.42 20.66 -11.80
CA SER A 44 19.63 20.42 -12.61
C SER A 44 20.92 21.08 -12.06
N GLY A 45 20.89 21.66 -10.85
CA GLY A 45 22.08 22.25 -10.21
C GLY A 45 23.21 21.22 -10.03
N PRO A 46 24.47 21.66 -9.84
CA PRO A 46 25.60 20.74 -9.75
C PRO A 46 25.33 19.70 -8.67
N ALA A 47 25.36 18.42 -9.07
CA ALA A 47 25.29 17.30 -8.15
C ALA A 47 26.29 17.56 -7.03
N VAL A 48 25.78 17.75 -5.80
CA VAL A 48 26.63 17.64 -4.63
C VAL A 48 27.17 16.23 -4.70
N ALA A 49 28.50 16.13 -4.84
CA ALA A 49 29.21 14.86 -4.88
C ALA A 49 28.70 13.97 -3.74
N ASP A 50 28.56 12.67 -4.05
CA ASP A 50 28.43 11.62 -3.05
C ASP A 50 29.28 11.96 -1.82
N GLU A 51 28.63 12.31 -0.71
CA GLU A 51 29.21 11.98 0.60
C GLU A 51 29.01 10.48 0.73
N SER A 52 30.05 9.76 0.31
CA SER A 52 30.28 8.36 0.56
C SER A 52 29.96 7.98 2.00
N ASP A 53 29.30 6.84 2.15
CA ASP A 53 29.62 5.81 3.13
C ASP A 53 30.27 6.28 4.43
N ASP A 54 29.43 6.51 5.44
CA ASP A 54 29.81 6.18 6.80
C ASP A 54 28.68 5.36 7.44
N ILE A 55 29.00 4.10 7.73
CA ILE A 55 28.31 3.29 8.72
C ILE A 55 28.43 4.07 10.03
N VAL A 56 27.38 4.80 10.41
CA VAL A 56 27.27 5.37 11.75
C VAL A 56 27.05 4.20 12.71
N MET A 57 28.17 3.70 13.25
CA MET A 57 28.19 3.00 14.52
C MET A 57 27.38 3.82 15.53
N ILE A 58 26.45 3.14 16.19
CA ILE A 58 25.60 3.69 17.24
C ILE A 58 26.49 4.31 18.32
N ALA A 59 26.59 5.65 18.31
CA ALA A 59 27.10 6.40 19.45
C ALA A 59 25.94 6.63 20.41
N GLU A 60 26.06 6.05 21.61
CA GLU A 60 25.15 6.25 22.73
C GLU A 60 24.90 7.74 23.00
N VAL A 61 23.62 8.11 23.12
CA VAL A 61 23.21 9.43 23.62
C VAL A 61 23.45 9.44 25.13
N PRO A 62 24.28 10.36 25.68
CA PRO A 62 24.53 10.38 27.11
C PRO A 62 23.33 10.96 27.86
N VAL A 63 22.85 10.18 28.82
CA VAL A 63 21.90 10.61 29.85
C VAL A 63 22.62 11.62 30.75
N ALA A 64 22.14 12.86 30.74
CA ALA A 64 22.59 13.87 31.69
C ALA A 64 22.10 13.52 33.10
N SER A 65 23.01 13.04 33.95
CA SER A 65 22.87 13.05 35.41
C SER A 65 23.78 14.15 35.98
N SER A 66 23.21 14.91 36.91
CA SER A 66 23.76 16.08 37.59
C SER A 66 25.11 15.84 38.27
N ALA A 67 25.97 16.85 38.16
CA ALA A 67 27.26 17.00 38.80
C ALA A 67 27.21 16.88 40.34
N ILE A 68 28.18 16.16 40.90
CA ILE A 68 28.78 16.46 42.21
C ILE A 68 30.30 16.41 42.04
N THR A 69 30.92 17.43 42.62
CA THR A 69 32.29 17.94 42.68
C THR A 69 33.38 16.98 43.20
N GLU A 70 34.63 17.22 42.70
CA GLU A 70 35.93 17.20 43.41
C GLU A 70 36.37 15.85 44.05
N THR A 71 37.61 15.34 43.99
CA THR A 71 38.97 15.87 43.77
C THR A 71 39.92 14.68 43.56
N SER A 72 41.11 14.99 43.02
CA SER A 72 42.33 14.19 42.88
C SER A 72 42.71 13.26 44.05
N GLU A 73 43.28 12.08 43.75
CA GLU A 73 44.70 11.72 44.00
C GLU A 73 44.97 10.22 43.78
N SER A 74 46.19 9.96 43.31
CA SER A 74 46.89 8.68 43.23
C SER A 74 46.94 7.90 44.56
N PHE A 75 46.90 6.56 44.53
CA PHE A 75 47.88 5.69 45.21
C PHE A 75 47.64 4.19 44.94
N THR A 76 48.73 3.44 44.92
CA THR A 76 48.89 1.99 44.75
C THR A 76 48.70 1.17 46.04
N LEU A 77 48.66 -0.16 45.86
CA LEU A 77 49.09 -1.26 46.76
C LEU A 77 48.05 -1.96 47.69
N ALA A 78 47.99 -3.27 47.45
CA ALA A 78 48.15 -4.39 48.39
C ALA A 78 46.99 -4.94 49.25
N SER A 79 46.85 -6.26 49.04
CA SER A 79 46.88 -7.39 49.98
C SER A 79 45.61 -7.87 50.69
N ASP A 80 45.52 -9.22 50.63
CA ASP A 80 44.95 -10.15 51.61
C ASP A 80 43.41 -10.21 51.72
N SER A 81 42.74 -11.36 51.82
CA SER A 81 43.13 -12.78 51.88
C SER A 81 41.84 -13.63 51.92
N VAL A 82 41.91 -14.86 51.37
CA VAL A 82 41.27 -16.12 51.83
C VAL A 82 39.74 -16.27 51.77
N TYR A 83 39.23 -17.15 50.89
CA TYR A 83 38.78 -18.52 51.23
C TYR A 83 38.55 -19.36 49.95
N ASN A 84 39.06 -20.59 50.00
CA ASN A 84 39.00 -21.66 48.99
C ASN A 84 37.56 -22.17 48.74
N VAL A 85 37.34 -22.88 47.61
CA VAL A 85 37.21 -24.36 47.54
C VAL A 85 36.75 -24.79 46.12
N ASP A 86 37.66 -25.55 45.49
CA ASP A 86 37.53 -26.70 44.56
C ASP A 86 37.07 -26.48 43.10
N GLU A 87 37.97 -26.63 42.10
CA GLU A 87 38.48 -27.87 41.44
C GLU A 87 37.43 -28.48 40.46
N GLU A 88 37.68 -28.85 39.21
CA GLU A 88 38.85 -29.22 38.39
C GLU A 88 38.48 -28.89 36.92
N GLY A 89 39.39 -28.41 36.07
CA GLY A 89 40.05 -29.32 35.14
C GLY A 89 40.36 -28.68 33.78
N SER A 90 41.51 -28.01 33.72
CA SER A 90 42.25 -27.50 32.55
C SER A 90 42.38 -28.53 31.40
N LYS A 91 42.58 -28.17 30.11
CA LYS A 91 43.74 -27.43 29.58
C LYS A 91 43.54 -26.95 28.12
N PRO A 92 44.39 -26.01 27.66
CA PRO A 92 44.12 -25.12 26.53
C PRO A 92 45.16 -25.23 25.38
N ALA A 93 45.09 -24.24 24.49
CA ALA A 93 46.19 -23.61 23.76
C ALA A 93 46.69 -24.32 22.48
N SER A 94 47.08 -23.64 21.40
CA SER A 94 47.04 -22.22 21.03
C SER A 94 47.69 -22.11 19.63
N SER A 95 47.25 -21.10 18.86
CA SER A 95 48.04 -20.27 17.93
C SER A 95 48.92 -20.97 16.88
N GLU A 96 48.54 -20.92 15.60
CA GLU A 96 48.99 -19.86 14.64
C GLU A 96 50.50 -19.94 14.35
N SER A 97 51.00 -20.01 13.12
CA SER A 97 50.66 -19.21 11.95
C SER A 97 51.54 -19.57 10.73
N HIS A 98 51.10 -19.07 9.57
CA HIS A 98 51.86 -18.69 8.37
C HIS A 98 52.27 -19.74 7.31
N THR A 99 51.35 -19.89 6.33
CA THR A 99 51.51 -19.64 4.87
C THR A 99 52.91 -19.54 4.27
N LEU A 100 53.18 -20.29 3.20
CA LEU A 100 53.30 -19.79 1.81
C LEU A 100 53.64 -20.91 0.80
N ASP A 101 52.99 -20.79 -0.37
CA ASP A 101 53.45 -21.07 -1.74
C ASP A 101 53.41 -22.47 -2.41
N ASN A 102 52.65 -22.45 -3.53
CA ASN A 102 52.92 -22.96 -4.88
C ASN A 102 52.72 -24.45 -5.25
N ALA A 103 51.72 -24.65 -6.12
CA ALA A 103 51.46 -25.77 -7.04
C ALA A 103 52.60 -25.94 -8.11
N PRO A 104 52.61 -26.91 -9.08
CA PRO A 104 51.52 -27.81 -9.54
C PRO A 104 51.90 -29.25 -10.01
N SER A 105 50.84 -30.02 -10.36
CA SER A 105 50.70 -30.97 -11.49
C SER A 105 51.53 -32.28 -11.53
N VAL A 106 50.85 -33.44 -11.51
CA VAL A 106 50.79 -34.40 -12.65
C VAL A 106 49.46 -35.19 -12.63
N SER A 107 48.88 -35.29 -13.82
CA SER A 107 47.69 -35.97 -14.29
C SER A 107 47.66 -37.50 -14.16
N GLU A 108 46.50 -38.08 -13.87
CA GLU A 108 46.08 -39.36 -14.44
C GLU A 108 44.54 -39.41 -14.60
N GLN A 109 44.09 -39.59 -15.84
CA GLN A 109 42.69 -39.73 -16.26
C GLN A 109 42.37 -41.21 -16.49
N LEU A 110 41.09 -41.59 -16.30
CA LEU A 110 40.23 -42.46 -17.13
C LEU A 110 39.05 -43.01 -16.28
N PRO A 111 37.89 -43.43 -16.85
CA PRO A 111 37.10 -42.89 -17.96
C PRO A 111 35.61 -42.64 -17.55
N ALA A 112 34.87 -41.97 -18.43
CA ALA A 112 33.47 -41.56 -18.27
C ALA A 112 32.44 -42.69 -18.47
N ASP A 113 31.32 -42.59 -17.74
CA ASP A 113 29.99 -43.13 -18.12
C ASP A 113 29.02 -41.94 -18.27
N PRO A 114 28.08 -41.95 -19.24
CA PRO A 114 27.29 -40.77 -19.57
C PRO A 114 26.04 -40.72 -18.69
N ALA A 115 26.14 -40.04 -17.54
CA ALA A 115 24.98 -39.40 -16.96
C ALA A 115 24.80 -38.07 -17.70
N GLU A 116 23.61 -37.83 -18.26
CA GLU A 116 23.25 -36.52 -18.79
C GLU A 116 23.51 -35.46 -17.70
N ASP A 117 24.52 -34.62 -17.93
CA ASP A 117 24.87 -33.50 -17.07
C ASP A 117 23.67 -32.53 -17.01
N VAL A 118 23.01 -32.49 -15.85
CA VAL A 118 22.21 -31.33 -15.46
C VAL A 118 23.17 -30.14 -15.40
N HIS A 119 22.94 -29.17 -16.29
CA HIS A 119 23.80 -28.00 -16.44
C HIS A 119 24.09 -27.32 -15.08
N PRO A 120 25.37 -27.14 -14.70
CA PRO A 120 25.75 -26.49 -13.44
C PRO A 120 25.42 -24.98 -13.37
N GLY A 121 24.80 -24.40 -14.40
CA GLY A 121 24.35 -23.01 -14.41
C GLY A 121 23.02 -22.76 -13.69
N ASN A 122 22.20 -23.80 -13.42
CA ASN A 122 20.85 -23.62 -12.88
C ASN A 122 20.80 -23.37 -11.36
N MET A 123 21.90 -23.58 -10.63
CA MET A 123 21.94 -23.37 -9.17
C MET A 123 22.12 -21.91 -8.74
N GLU A 124 22.55 -21.01 -9.63
CA GLU A 124 22.81 -19.61 -9.28
C GLU A 124 21.54 -18.81 -8.96
N ASN A 125 20.43 -19.14 -9.63
CA ASN A 125 19.12 -18.51 -9.40
C ASN A 125 18.24 -19.26 -8.39
N LEU A 126 18.75 -20.29 -7.71
CA LEU A 126 17.97 -21.06 -6.74
C LEU A 126 18.28 -20.64 -5.30
N MET A 127 17.27 -20.74 -4.45
CA MET A 127 17.37 -20.58 -3.01
C MET A 127 16.53 -21.63 -2.29
N LEU A 128 16.86 -21.86 -1.03
CA LEU A 128 15.99 -22.57 -0.12
C LEU A 128 15.03 -21.59 0.55
N THR A 129 13.78 -22.00 0.72
CA THR A 129 12.85 -21.36 1.63
C THR A 129 13.35 -21.55 3.07
N GLU A 130 12.82 -20.77 4.02
CA GLU A 130 13.08 -20.93 5.45
C GLU A 130 12.65 -22.32 5.96
N ASN A 131 11.75 -22.99 5.23
CA ASN A 131 11.24 -24.33 5.54
C ASN A 131 11.88 -25.44 4.68
N GLY A 132 12.90 -25.12 3.88
CA GLY A 132 13.77 -26.08 3.20
C GLY A 132 13.36 -26.53 1.80
N ASP A 133 12.30 -25.98 1.21
CA ASP A 133 11.94 -26.24 -0.20
C ASP A 133 12.77 -25.40 -1.17
N VAL A 134 12.82 -25.80 -2.44
CA VAL A 134 13.57 -25.10 -3.50
C VAL A 134 12.67 -24.08 -4.20
N ALA A 135 13.16 -22.85 -4.32
CA ALA A 135 12.50 -21.74 -5.00
C ALA A 135 13.52 -20.87 -5.77
N PHE A 136 13.03 -19.99 -6.64
CA PHE A 136 13.89 -19.05 -7.36
C PHE A 136 14.22 -17.80 -6.52
N ARG A 137 15.45 -17.29 -6.65
CA ARG A 137 15.90 -16.00 -6.08
C ARG A 137 15.38 -14.81 -6.87
N SER A 138 15.27 -14.96 -8.19
CA SER A 138 14.78 -13.95 -9.11
C SER A 138 13.90 -14.62 -10.15
N THR A 139 12.92 -13.87 -10.66
CA THR A 139 12.15 -14.27 -11.84
C THR A 139 12.90 -14.07 -13.16
N GLN A 140 14.15 -13.60 -13.12
CA GLN A 140 14.95 -13.15 -14.28
C GLN A 140 14.40 -11.88 -14.95
N SER A 141 13.38 -11.23 -14.38
CA SER A 141 12.96 -9.87 -14.71
C SER A 141 12.93 -9.02 -13.46
N ALA A 142 13.69 -7.93 -13.44
CA ALA A 142 13.73 -7.02 -12.29
C ALA A 142 12.39 -6.30 -12.11
N LEU A 143 11.63 -6.09 -13.20
CA LEU A 143 10.29 -5.52 -13.15
C LEU A 143 9.30 -6.45 -12.43
N VAL A 144 9.32 -7.76 -12.74
CA VAL A 144 8.47 -8.76 -12.07
C VAL A 144 8.88 -8.94 -10.62
N ASP A 145 10.19 -8.96 -10.34
CA ASP A 145 10.71 -9.03 -8.96
C ASP A 145 10.27 -7.83 -8.13
N LEU A 146 10.40 -6.59 -8.65
CA LEU A 146 9.92 -5.39 -7.97
C LEU A 146 8.40 -5.48 -7.76
N PHE A 147 7.63 -5.83 -8.80
CA PHE A 147 6.17 -5.93 -8.68
C PHE A 147 5.74 -6.96 -7.64
N HIS A 148 6.42 -8.10 -7.58
CA HIS A 148 6.12 -9.18 -6.63
C HIS A 148 6.59 -8.87 -5.20
N GLU A 149 7.74 -8.20 -5.00
CA GLU A 149 8.28 -7.92 -3.66
C GLU A 149 7.85 -6.57 -3.07
N LEU A 150 7.27 -5.66 -3.86
CA LEU A 150 6.89 -4.31 -3.42
C LEU A 150 5.70 -4.31 -2.45
N GLU A 151 5.97 -4.63 -1.19
CA GLU A 151 5.02 -4.71 -0.08
C GLU A 151 5.46 -3.85 1.12
N GLU A 152 4.68 -3.82 2.20
CA GLU A 152 5.06 -3.06 3.42
C GLU A 152 6.24 -3.71 4.17
N VAL A 153 6.44 -5.01 3.97
CA VAL A 153 7.43 -5.85 4.67
C VAL A 153 8.82 -5.86 4.04
N VAL A 154 8.97 -5.36 2.80
CA VAL A 154 10.27 -5.34 2.11
C VAL A 154 11.27 -4.45 2.87
N SER A 155 12.50 -4.94 3.07
CA SER A 155 13.53 -4.18 3.77
C SER A 155 13.96 -2.94 2.99
N GLY A 156 14.53 -1.94 3.68
CA GLY A 156 15.12 -0.74 3.07
C GLY A 156 16.12 -1.08 1.96
N PRO A 157 17.20 -1.81 2.28
CA PRO A 157 18.23 -2.19 1.32
C PRO A 157 17.68 -2.96 0.12
N ARG A 158 16.82 -3.97 0.35
CA ARG A 158 16.23 -4.78 -0.72
C ARG A 158 15.37 -3.95 -1.67
N LEU A 159 14.53 -3.06 -1.12
CA LEU A 159 13.71 -2.20 -1.97
C LEU A 159 14.56 -1.28 -2.85
N ARG A 160 15.70 -0.79 -2.35
CA ARG A 160 16.63 0.02 -3.14
C ARG A 160 17.24 -0.78 -4.29
N GLU A 161 17.67 -2.01 -4.03
CA GLU A 161 18.20 -2.92 -5.06
C GLU A 161 17.17 -3.18 -6.16
N LEU A 162 15.94 -3.54 -5.78
CA LEU A 162 14.85 -3.79 -6.71
C LEU A 162 14.51 -2.56 -7.56
N LEU A 163 14.43 -1.38 -6.95
CA LEU A 163 14.14 -0.13 -7.67
C LEU A 163 15.25 0.21 -8.67
N ASN A 164 16.52 0.08 -8.26
CA ASN A 164 17.66 0.33 -9.15
C ASN A 164 17.68 -0.64 -10.33
N ALA A 165 17.46 -1.94 -10.08
CA ALA A 165 17.45 -2.96 -11.12
C ALA A 165 16.27 -2.76 -12.10
N ALA A 166 15.07 -2.56 -11.58
CA ALA A 166 13.86 -2.32 -12.37
C ALA A 166 13.98 -1.04 -13.22
N TRP A 167 14.51 0.04 -12.64
CA TRP A 167 14.69 1.30 -13.37
C TRP A 167 15.70 1.17 -14.51
N ASN A 168 16.77 0.39 -14.32
CA ASN A 168 17.72 0.09 -15.39
C ASN A 168 17.12 -0.76 -16.52
N GLU A 169 16.12 -1.60 -16.21
CA GLU A 169 15.39 -2.42 -17.19
C GLU A 169 14.38 -1.56 -17.99
N ASP A 170 13.45 -0.89 -17.30
CA ASP A 170 12.50 0.04 -17.91
C ASP A 170 12.04 1.12 -16.88
N PRO A 171 12.50 2.38 -17.02
CA PRO A 171 12.11 3.48 -16.15
C PRO A 171 10.60 3.76 -16.13
N LEU A 172 9.92 3.67 -17.27
CA LEU A 172 8.50 4.02 -17.39
C LEU A 172 7.64 2.94 -16.75
N VAL A 173 7.93 1.66 -17.00
CA VAL A 173 7.24 0.55 -16.34
C VAL A 173 7.51 0.58 -14.84
N THR A 174 8.74 0.88 -14.41
CA THR A 174 9.06 1.05 -12.99
C THR A 174 8.25 2.17 -12.34
N LEU A 175 8.13 3.32 -12.99
CA LEU A 175 7.27 4.42 -12.53
C LEU A 175 5.80 3.98 -12.42
N LYS A 176 5.30 3.23 -13.41
CA LYS A 176 3.94 2.67 -13.39
C LYS A 176 3.74 1.66 -12.25
N ILE A 177 4.75 0.82 -11.93
CA ILE A 177 4.73 -0.08 -10.77
C ILE A 177 4.63 0.72 -9.46
N ILE A 178 5.40 1.81 -9.33
CA ILE A 178 5.36 2.70 -8.15
C ILE A 178 3.95 3.31 -7.98
N PHE A 179 3.33 3.79 -9.06
CA PHE A 179 1.97 4.33 -9.00
C PHE A 179 0.91 3.25 -8.79
N ASN A 180 1.09 2.04 -9.34
CA ASN A 180 0.24 0.89 -9.06
C ASN A 180 0.27 0.54 -7.58
N ALA A 181 1.44 0.54 -6.93
CA ALA A 181 1.56 0.29 -5.50
C ALA A 181 0.71 1.26 -4.67
N ARG A 182 0.60 2.53 -5.09
CA ARG A 182 -0.28 3.51 -4.44
C ARG A 182 -1.74 3.36 -4.82
N SER A 183 -2.05 2.98 -6.05
CA SER A 183 -3.40 3.03 -6.64
C SER A 183 -4.44 2.32 -5.76
N ILE A 184 -5.43 3.07 -5.25
CA ILE A 184 -6.49 2.54 -4.37
C ILE A 184 -7.45 1.61 -5.14
N HIS A 185 -7.63 1.88 -6.44
CA HIS A 185 -8.72 1.31 -7.23
C HIS A 185 -8.25 0.22 -8.20
N LEU A 186 -6.99 0.26 -8.60
CA LEU A 186 -6.40 -0.63 -9.61
C LEU A 186 -5.15 -1.38 -9.10
N GLY A 187 -4.66 -1.07 -7.91
CA GLY A 187 -3.39 -1.63 -7.42
C GLY A 187 -3.40 -1.93 -5.94
N LYS A 188 -2.21 -1.90 -5.33
CA LYS A 188 -1.97 -2.45 -3.99
C LYS A 188 -2.45 -1.56 -2.84
N SER A 189 -2.78 -0.30 -3.11
CA SER A 189 -3.18 0.69 -2.09
C SER A 189 -2.17 0.85 -0.92
N SER A 190 -0.90 0.49 -1.13
CA SER A 190 0.16 0.60 -0.13
C SER A 190 0.72 2.01 -0.08
N ARG A 191 0.50 2.70 1.04
CA ARG A 191 1.02 4.07 1.25
C ARG A 191 2.47 4.07 1.69
N SER A 192 2.83 3.12 2.55
CA SER A 192 4.18 3.03 3.10
C SER A 192 5.19 2.75 1.99
N SER A 193 4.92 1.73 1.16
CA SER A 193 5.77 1.36 0.02
C SER A 193 5.84 2.51 -0.98
N PHE A 194 4.70 3.16 -1.30
CA PHE A 194 4.70 4.32 -2.20
C PHE A 194 5.55 5.49 -1.68
N TYR A 195 5.48 5.84 -0.39
CA TYR A 195 6.29 6.94 0.14
C TYR A 195 7.79 6.62 0.16
N ARG A 196 8.17 5.36 0.37
CA ARG A 196 9.56 4.90 0.27
C ARG A 196 10.05 4.99 -1.18
N CYS A 197 9.26 4.53 -2.15
CA CYS A 197 9.55 4.71 -3.58
C CYS A 197 9.60 6.18 -4.00
N ALA A 198 8.69 7.03 -3.49
CA ALA A 198 8.73 8.47 -3.73
C ALA A 198 9.99 9.10 -3.14
N GLY A 199 10.53 8.56 -2.04
CA GLY A 199 11.83 8.97 -1.51
C GLY A 199 13.01 8.56 -2.37
N TRP A 200 12.96 7.36 -2.97
CA TRP A 200 13.92 6.96 -3.99
C TRP A 200 13.89 7.90 -5.19
N LEU A 201 12.70 8.17 -5.75
CA LEU A 201 12.54 9.12 -6.86
C LEU A 201 13.01 10.53 -6.45
N ALA A 202 12.73 10.99 -5.23
CA ALA A 202 13.21 12.28 -4.76
C ALA A 202 14.75 12.40 -4.71
N GLN A 203 15.45 11.28 -4.49
CA GLN A 203 16.91 11.23 -4.40
C GLN A 203 17.57 11.05 -5.77
N HIS A 204 17.01 10.20 -6.64
CA HIS A 204 17.62 9.79 -7.91
C HIS A 204 16.98 10.42 -9.16
N HIS A 205 15.66 10.67 -9.13
CA HIS A 205 14.85 11.12 -10.27
C HIS A 205 13.85 12.23 -9.86
N PRO A 206 14.33 13.37 -9.32
CA PRO A 206 13.47 14.37 -8.71
C PRO A 206 12.58 15.09 -9.71
N GLN A 207 12.99 15.27 -10.98
CA GLN A 207 12.12 15.91 -11.98
C GLN A 207 10.96 14.98 -12.33
N THR A 208 11.24 13.68 -12.47
CA THR A 208 10.21 12.66 -12.69
C THR A 208 9.21 12.61 -11.55
N LEU A 209 9.66 12.66 -10.28
CA LEU A 209 8.73 12.72 -9.14
C LEU A 209 7.77 13.90 -9.25
N ILE A 210 8.32 15.11 -9.47
CA ILE A 210 7.56 16.35 -9.46
C ILE A 210 6.57 16.43 -10.62
N ALA A 211 7.00 16.03 -11.82
CA ALA A 211 6.16 16.02 -13.02
C ALA A 211 4.89 15.18 -12.82
N ASN A 212 4.97 14.12 -12.02
CA ASN A 212 3.88 13.16 -11.84
C ASN A 212 3.01 13.38 -10.58
N LEU A 213 3.36 14.30 -9.67
CA LEU A 213 2.63 14.52 -8.41
C LEU A 213 1.13 14.79 -8.61
N ARG A 214 0.76 15.51 -9.66
CA ARG A 214 -0.64 15.87 -9.98
C ARG A 214 -1.54 14.63 -10.14
N TRP A 215 -0.99 13.53 -10.63
CA TRP A 215 -1.75 12.31 -10.93
C TRP A 215 -2.19 11.54 -9.68
N LEU A 216 -1.67 11.91 -8.50
CA LEU A 216 -2.17 11.40 -7.22
C LEU A 216 -3.55 11.94 -6.85
N SER A 217 -3.97 13.08 -7.38
CA SER A 217 -5.24 13.74 -7.02
C SER A 217 -6.23 13.94 -8.17
N ARG A 218 -5.78 13.81 -9.42
CA ARG A 218 -6.65 13.93 -10.60
C ARG A 218 -7.52 12.69 -10.83
N PRO A 219 -8.74 12.85 -11.38
CA PRO A 219 -9.72 11.76 -11.54
C PRO A 219 -9.44 10.91 -12.79
N VAL A 220 -8.29 10.24 -12.85
CA VAL A 220 -7.84 9.48 -14.05
C VAL A 220 -8.30 8.02 -14.09
N VAL A 221 -8.82 7.50 -12.97
CA VAL A 221 -9.31 6.12 -12.89
C VAL A 221 -10.82 6.09 -13.07
N GLN A 222 -11.30 5.29 -14.03
CA GLN A 222 -12.73 5.13 -14.26
C GLN A 222 -13.39 4.34 -13.12
N LYS A 223 -14.52 4.85 -12.62
CA LYS A 223 -15.41 4.12 -11.73
C LYS A 223 -16.52 3.51 -12.60
N LYS A 224 -16.62 2.17 -12.70
CA LYS A 224 -17.78 1.51 -13.36
C LYS A 224 -19.06 2.08 -12.71
N LEU A 225 -19.94 2.68 -13.52
CA LEU A 225 -21.26 3.12 -13.09
C LEU A 225 -22.19 1.91 -13.09
N GLU A 226 -23.06 1.79 -12.09
CA GLU A 226 -24.22 0.92 -12.20
C GLU A 226 -25.01 1.36 -13.44
N LYS A 227 -25.37 0.41 -14.32
CA LYS A 227 -26.29 0.64 -15.44
C LYS A 227 -27.61 1.17 -14.86
N LYS A 228 -27.80 2.49 -14.84
CA LYS A 228 -29.11 3.11 -14.65
C LYS A 228 -29.57 3.63 -16.00
N ASP A 229 -30.59 2.94 -16.48
CA ASP A 229 -31.51 3.24 -17.57
C ASP A 229 -30.90 3.38 -18.97
N GLU A 230 -31.24 2.41 -19.82
CA GLU A 230 -31.04 2.33 -21.28
C GLU A 230 -31.66 3.52 -22.06
N GLU A 231 -32.27 4.50 -21.41
CA GLU A 231 -32.84 5.68 -22.07
C GLU A 231 -31.83 6.82 -22.34
N LEU A 232 -30.61 6.74 -21.79
CA LEU A 232 -29.55 7.76 -21.98
C LEU A 232 -28.35 7.30 -22.81
N SER A 233 -28.29 6.02 -23.23
CA SER A 233 -27.21 5.48 -24.05
C SER A 233 -27.20 5.99 -25.51
N ASP A 234 -28.29 6.64 -25.95
CA ASP A 234 -28.44 7.12 -27.34
C ASP A 234 -27.99 8.58 -27.59
N MET A 235 -27.36 9.23 -26.61
CA MET A 235 -26.67 10.51 -26.85
C MET A 235 -25.15 10.29 -26.84
N VAL A 236 -24.58 10.05 -28.03
CA VAL A 236 -23.14 10.21 -28.29
C VAL A 236 -22.81 11.70 -28.12
N VAL A 237 -22.44 12.09 -26.89
CA VAL A 237 -21.77 13.36 -26.68
C VAL A 237 -20.36 13.19 -27.23
N VAL A 238 -20.15 13.62 -28.47
CA VAL A 238 -18.82 13.82 -29.03
C VAL A 238 -18.16 14.89 -28.16
N GLU A 239 -17.36 14.47 -27.18
CA GLU A 239 -16.50 15.41 -26.47
C GLU A 239 -15.52 15.97 -27.52
N PRO A 240 -15.35 17.30 -27.59
CA PRO A 240 -14.41 17.89 -28.53
C PRO A 240 -13.02 17.30 -28.28
N GLU A 241 -12.31 16.92 -29.35
CA GLU A 241 -10.91 16.51 -29.26
C GLU A 241 -10.15 17.59 -28.47
N LYS A 242 -9.71 17.21 -27.27
CA LYS A 242 -8.91 18.07 -26.43
C LYS A 242 -7.51 18.13 -27.03
N ASP A 243 -6.93 19.33 -27.04
CA ASP A 243 -5.54 19.55 -27.46
C ASP A 243 -4.62 18.51 -26.80
N GLU A 244 -3.61 18.02 -27.52
CA GLU A 244 -2.60 17.11 -26.97
C GLU A 244 -1.92 17.67 -25.72
N ASN A 245 -1.84 19.01 -25.62
CA ASN A 245 -1.28 19.72 -24.47
C ASN A 245 -2.28 19.94 -23.32
N ASP A 246 -3.57 19.65 -23.50
CA ASP A 246 -4.55 19.74 -22.42
C ASP A 246 -4.43 18.55 -21.46
N ILE A 247 -3.91 18.83 -20.27
CA ILE A 247 -3.76 17.89 -19.15
C ILE A 247 -5.10 17.22 -18.79
N SER A 248 -6.23 17.90 -19.04
CA SER A 248 -7.57 17.36 -18.77
C SER A 248 -8.00 16.24 -19.72
N ARG A 249 -7.23 15.94 -20.77
CA ARG A 249 -7.48 14.80 -21.68
C ARG A 249 -7.46 13.44 -20.99
N PHE A 250 -6.74 13.34 -19.88
CA PHE A 250 -6.66 12.11 -19.08
C PHE A 250 -7.73 12.04 -17.98
N ASP A 251 -8.49 13.12 -17.76
CA ASP A 251 -9.53 13.11 -16.73
C ASP A 251 -10.71 12.28 -17.20
N VAL A 252 -11.16 11.37 -16.34
CA VAL A 252 -12.35 10.58 -16.57
C VAL A 252 -13.54 11.26 -15.91
N ARG A 253 -14.66 11.36 -16.64
CA ARG A 253 -15.91 11.88 -16.09
C ARG A 253 -16.39 10.99 -14.95
N ASN A 254 -16.61 11.59 -13.78
CA ASN A 254 -16.89 10.86 -12.52
C ASN A 254 -15.77 9.88 -12.10
N GLY A 255 -14.55 10.10 -12.59
CA GLY A 255 -13.37 9.33 -12.24
C GLY A 255 -12.91 9.55 -10.80
N VAL A 256 -12.01 8.68 -10.38
CA VAL A 256 -11.34 8.70 -9.07
C VAL A 256 -9.83 8.77 -9.27
N ALA A 257 -9.10 9.18 -8.24
CA ALA A 257 -7.64 9.33 -8.32
C ALA A 257 -6.91 8.05 -7.87
N HIS A 258 -5.65 7.88 -8.30
CA HIS A 258 -4.80 6.82 -7.77
C HIS A 258 -4.61 6.93 -6.26
N GLY A 259 -4.43 8.16 -5.77
CA GLY A 259 -4.26 8.45 -4.36
C GLY A 259 -5.27 9.47 -3.86
N TYR A 260 -4.79 10.37 -3.00
CA TYR A 260 -5.56 11.51 -2.52
C TYR A 260 -4.65 12.72 -2.28
N TRP A 261 -5.26 13.90 -2.19
CA TRP A 261 -4.57 15.16 -1.88
C TRP A 261 -3.67 15.12 -0.63
N LYS A 262 -4.00 14.29 0.38
CA LYS A 262 -3.16 14.12 1.58
C LYS A 262 -1.82 13.41 1.29
N ASP A 263 -1.68 12.64 0.21
CA ASP A 263 -0.39 12.03 -0.15
C ASP A 263 0.65 13.11 -0.45
N LEU A 264 0.26 14.16 -1.19
CA LEU A 264 1.11 15.32 -1.46
C LEU A 264 1.63 15.94 -0.16
N LEU A 265 0.73 16.17 0.81
CA LEU A 265 1.11 16.74 2.10
C LEU A 265 2.00 15.80 2.92
N ASN A 266 1.77 14.50 2.84
CA ASN A 266 2.58 13.51 3.55
C ASN A 266 4.00 13.45 2.97
N ILE A 267 4.15 13.44 1.63
CA ILE A 267 5.46 13.54 0.95
C ILE A 267 6.22 14.77 1.44
N LEU A 268 5.55 15.93 1.50
CA LEU A 268 6.18 17.17 1.96
C LEU A 268 6.60 17.10 3.43
N VAL A 269 5.77 16.54 4.30
CA VAL A 269 6.10 16.34 5.72
C VAL A 269 7.31 15.41 5.86
N LEU A 270 7.34 14.29 5.15
CA LEU A 270 8.47 13.36 5.17
C LEU A 270 9.76 14.05 4.67
N SER A 271 9.65 14.87 3.63
CA SER A 271 10.77 15.63 3.08
C SER A 271 11.38 16.62 4.08
N VAL A 272 10.58 17.46 4.77
CA VAL A 272 11.10 18.39 5.80
C VAL A 272 11.83 17.66 6.93
N ASN A 273 11.33 16.49 7.32
CA ASN A 273 11.87 15.73 8.45
C ASN A 273 13.00 14.77 8.01
N LYS A 274 13.51 14.88 6.78
CA LYS A 274 14.56 14.01 6.21
C LYS A 274 14.20 12.51 6.30
N ASN A 275 12.92 12.19 6.23
CA ASN A 275 12.36 10.82 6.32
C ASN A 275 11.76 10.38 4.96
N LEU A 276 11.91 11.19 3.91
CA LEU A 276 11.54 10.82 2.55
C LEU A 276 12.69 10.03 1.89
N SER A 277 12.83 8.76 2.28
CA SER A 277 13.90 7.87 1.82
C SER A 277 13.42 6.41 1.81
N VAL A 278 14.07 5.56 1.03
CA VAL A 278 13.81 4.11 0.95
C VAL A 278 14.07 3.41 2.28
N LEU A 279 15.08 3.88 3.01
CA LEU A 279 15.56 3.29 4.27
C LEU A 279 14.76 3.76 5.49
N SER A 280 13.97 4.82 5.35
CA SER A 280 13.20 5.40 6.45
C SER A 280 11.83 4.74 6.59
N THR A 281 11.27 4.82 7.80
CA THR A 281 9.92 4.32 8.10
C THR A 281 8.94 5.50 8.17
N PRO A 282 8.04 5.68 7.18
CA PRO A 282 7.11 6.82 7.16
C PRO A 282 6.18 6.91 8.39
N ALA A 283 5.95 5.79 9.07
CA ALA A 283 5.11 5.71 10.26
C ALA A 283 5.66 6.53 11.44
N ASP A 284 6.98 6.72 11.52
CA ASP A 284 7.69 7.45 12.59
C ASP A 284 7.26 8.92 12.67
N ILE A 285 6.71 9.46 11.59
CA ILE A 285 6.24 10.85 11.53
C ILE A 285 4.71 10.93 11.33
N LEU A 286 4.15 10.13 10.41
CA LEU A 286 2.77 10.33 9.95
C LEU A 286 1.71 9.73 10.87
N ASN A 287 2.03 8.68 11.63
CA ASN A 287 1.07 7.92 12.43
C ASN A 287 1.62 7.59 13.84
N VAL A 288 2.39 8.49 14.45
CA VAL A 288 2.91 8.30 15.80
C VAL A 288 1.76 8.03 16.77
N ALA A 289 1.65 6.78 17.22
CA ALA A 289 0.71 6.42 18.26
C ALA A 289 1.01 7.31 19.47
N LYS A 290 -0.01 7.97 20.02
CA LYS A 290 0.16 8.65 21.30
C LYS A 290 0.53 7.58 22.30
N GLU A 291 1.80 7.52 22.68
CA GLU A 291 2.20 6.77 23.86
C GLU A 291 1.23 7.16 24.98
N LYS A 292 0.66 6.15 25.64
CA LYS A 292 -0.03 6.36 26.91
C LYS A 292 1.05 6.70 27.95
N SER A 293 1.74 7.83 27.76
CA SER A 293 2.76 8.29 28.69
C SER A 293 2.06 8.41 30.04
N GLY A 294 2.58 7.72 31.06
CA GLY A 294 2.17 7.92 32.44
C GLY A 294 2.14 9.42 32.75
N LYS A 295 1.22 9.85 33.63
CA LYS A 295 0.94 11.28 33.94
C LYS A 295 2.21 12.14 33.82
N ARG A 296 2.34 12.89 32.71
CA ARG A 296 3.44 13.85 32.54
C ARG A 296 3.44 14.77 33.75
N LYS A 297 4.57 14.83 34.47
CA LYS A 297 4.79 15.69 35.64
C LYS A 297 5.08 17.15 35.26
N ASP A 298 4.97 17.50 33.97
CA ASP A 298 5.22 18.86 33.50
C ASP A 298 4.19 19.83 34.10
N THR A 299 4.66 20.96 34.63
CA THR A 299 3.78 22.07 34.98
C THR A 299 3.13 22.66 33.72
N TRP A 300 2.02 23.39 33.86
CA TRP A 300 1.35 24.03 32.73
C TRP A 300 2.30 24.96 31.93
N ASP A 301 3.15 25.71 32.63
CA ASP A 301 4.13 26.60 32.03
C ASP A 301 5.21 25.83 31.26
N GLN A 302 5.73 24.74 31.83
CA GLN A 302 6.70 23.86 31.15
C GLN A 302 6.08 23.25 29.89
N ALA A 303 4.85 22.73 29.97
CA ALA A 303 4.17 22.18 28.81
C ALA A 303 3.91 23.23 27.71
N LYS A 304 3.61 24.48 28.10
CA LYS A 304 3.46 25.60 27.17
C LYS A 304 4.79 25.99 26.52
N ALA A 305 5.87 26.09 27.31
CA ALA A 305 7.22 26.37 26.82
C ALA A 305 7.71 25.27 25.86
N ASN A 306 7.54 24.00 26.21
CA ASN A 306 7.90 22.86 25.35
C ASN A 306 7.15 22.87 24.01
N ARG A 307 5.85 23.20 24.03
CA ARG A 307 5.07 23.37 22.78
C ARG A 307 5.55 24.55 21.95
N GLN A 308 5.99 25.63 22.57
CA GLN A 308 6.52 26.79 21.85
C GLN A 308 7.90 26.48 21.26
N ALA A 309 8.79 25.87 22.02
CA ALA A 309 10.11 25.42 21.57
C ALA A 309 9.98 24.46 20.38
N LEU A 310 9.15 23.43 20.48
CA LEU A 310 8.90 22.49 19.39
C LEU A 310 8.38 23.18 18.12
N LYS A 311 7.52 24.19 18.25
CA LYS A 311 7.04 24.97 17.10
C LYS A 311 8.15 25.80 16.46
N THR A 312 8.99 26.45 17.27
CA THR A 312 10.13 27.22 16.79
C THR A 312 11.12 26.31 16.07
N THR A 313 11.47 25.15 16.66
CA THR A 313 12.35 24.16 16.02
C THR A 313 11.80 23.72 14.66
N ARG A 314 10.53 23.32 14.59
CA ARG A 314 9.91 22.93 13.32
C ARG A 314 9.88 24.05 12.29
N HIS A 315 9.66 25.29 12.74
CA HIS A 315 9.70 26.47 11.86
C HIS A 315 11.09 26.67 11.28
N THR A 316 12.13 26.66 12.11
CA THR A 316 13.52 26.76 11.67
C THR A 316 13.86 25.63 10.70
N THR A 317 13.55 24.37 11.04
CA THR A 317 13.80 23.22 10.15
C THR A 317 13.09 23.37 8.80
N ALA A 318 11.84 23.83 8.76
CA ALA A 318 11.11 24.03 7.52
C ALA A 318 11.70 25.15 6.65
N VAL A 319 12.12 26.26 7.28
CA VAL A 319 12.78 27.37 6.59
C VAL A 319 14.14 26.93 6.04
N ASP A 320 14.92 26.21 6.84
CA ASP A 320 16.22 25.68 6.43
C ASP A 320 16.08 24.70 5.27
N ALA A 321 15.10 23.79 5.33
CA ALA A 321 14.82 22.86 4.24
C ALA A 321 14.40 23.59 2.96
N PHE A 322 13.60 24.66 3.05
CA PHE A 322 13.16 25.44 1.91
C PHE A 322 14.31 26.19 1.20
N HIS A 323 15.33 26.61 1.94
CA HIS A 323 16.49 27.31 1.38
C HIS A 323 17.61 26.38 0.92
N ASN A 324 17.83 25.28 1.63
CA ASN A 324 19.04 24.45 1.46
C ASN A 324 18.79 23.12 0.75
N SER A 325 17.53 22.72 0.50
CA SER A 325 17.21 21.51 -0.25
C SER A 325 16.42 21.86 -1.53
N PRO A 326 17.06 21.79 -2.71
CA PRO A 326 16.39 22.06 -3.99
C PRO A 326 15.17 21.17 -4.22
N VAL A 327 15.28 19.88 -3.88
CA VAL A 327 14.18 18.91 -3.99
C VAL A 327 13.03 19.29 -3.05
N HIS A 328 13.31 19.63 -1.79
CA HIS A 328 12.27 20.05 -0.86
C HIS A 328 11.58 21.34 -1.32
N GLN A 329 12.37 22.33 -1.76
CA GLN A 329 11.86 23.59 -2.27
C GLN A 329 10.94 23.36 -3.47
N ALA A 330 11.36 22.53 -4.43
CA ALA A 330 10.60 22.18 -5.62
C ALA A 330 9.29 21.46 -5.26
N LEU A 331 9.33 20.48 -4.35
CA LEU A 331 8.14 19.80 -3.80
C LEU A 331 7.17 20.80 -3.15
N HIS A 332 7.68 21.69 -2.28
CA HIS A 332 6.86 22.68 -1.57
C HIS A 332 6.14 23.61 -2.54
N LEU A 333 6.84 24.12 -3.54
CA LEU A 333 6.29 25.03 -4.55
C LEU A 333 5.25 24.32 -5.44
N ALA A 334 5.58 23.14 -5.97
CA ALA A 334 4.70 22.37 -6.84
C ALA A 334 3.39 21.99 -6.12
N ILE A 335 3.50 21.46 -4.90
CA ILE A 335 2.32 21.06 -4.11
C ILE A 335 1.48 22.29 -3.74
N SER A 336 2.10 23.41 -3.36
CA SER A 336 1.39 24.66 -3.06
C SER A 336 0.56 25.12 -4.26
N ARG A 337 1.13 25.05 -5.46
CA ARG A 337 0.48 25.43 -6.71
C ARG A 337 -0.71 24.53 -7.02
N LEU A 338 -0.56 23.21 -6.94
CA LEU A 338 -1.65 22.24 -7.16
C LEU A 338 -2.86 22.50 -6.23
N PHE A 339 -2.61 22.74 -4.95
CA PHE A 339 -3.69 23.07 -4.01
C PHE A 339 -4.35 24.42 -4.35
N ALA A 340 -3.56 25.46 -4.61
CA ALA A 340 -4.10 26.78 -4.89
C ALA A 340 -4.95 26.82 -6.18
N GLU A 341 -4.50 26.17 -7.25
CA GLU A 341 -5.22 26.08 -8.53
C GLU A 341 -6.58 25.39 -8.36
N GLN A 342 -6.61 24.23 -7.68
CA GLN A 342 -7.86 23.52 -7.45
C GLN A 342 -8.80 24.29 -6.51
N LEU A 343 -8.29 24.91 -5.44
CA LEU A 343 -9.11 25.70 -4.52
C LEU A 343 -9.71 26.93 -5.21
N LYS A 344 -8.96 27.63 -6.06
CA LYS A 344 -9.49 28.75 -6.86
C LYS A 344 -10.67 28.30 -7.72
N THR A 345 -10.52 27.16 -8.38
CA THR A 345 -11.58 26.54 -9.19
C THR A 345 -12.80 26.20 -8.33
N ASP A 346 -12.60 25.51 -7.21
CA ASP A 346 -13.67 25.11 -6.29
C ASP A 346 -14.41 26.33 -5.68
N ILE A 347 -13.68 27.40 -5.34
CA ILE A 347 -14.26 28.65 -4.81
C ILE A 347 -15.07 29.38 -5.88
N ALA A 348 -14.59 29.41 -7.13
CA ALA A 348 -15.34 30.00 -8.23
C ALA A 348 -16.66 29.26 -8.46
N LEU A 349 -16.64 27.92 -8.43
CA LEU A 349 -17.85 27.09 -8.50
C LEU A 349 -18.79 27.34 -7.33
N LEU A 350 -18.26 27.47 -6.11
CA LEU A 350 -19.07 27.73 -4.91
C LEU A 350 -19.75 29.11 -4.95
N LYS A 351 -19.04 30.13 -5.42
CA LYS A 351 -19.55 31.50 -5.58
C LYS A 351 -20.50 31.64 -6.79
N GLY A 352 -20.42 30.71 -7.74
CA GLY A 352 -21.32 30.63 -8.88
C GLY A 352 -22.79 30.41 -8.49
N GLY A 353 -23.70 30.87 -9.36
CA GLY A 353 -25.14 30.71 -9.17
C GLY A 353 -25.67 29.31 -9.53
N ASP A 354 -24.90 28.51 -10.27
CA ASP A 354 -25.35 27.20 -10.76
C ASP A 354 -25.18 26.08 -9.71
N ASN A 355 -26.31 25.56 -9.24
CA ASN A 355 -26.34 24.45 -8.27
C ASN A 355 -25.87 23.12 -8.88
N LYS A 356 -25.93 22.94 -10.21
CA LYS A 356 -25.39 21.75 -10.88
C LYS A 356 -23.86 21.78 -10.87
N ALA A 357 -23.26 22.90 -11.24
CA ALA A 357 -21.81 23.13 -11.16
C ALA A 357 -21.24 22.92 -9.74
N LYS A 358 -21.97 23.31 -8.69
CA LYS A 358 -21.57 23.08 -7.28
C LYS A 358 -21.42 21.62 -6.90
N LYS A 359 -22.04 20.68 -7.63
CA LYS A 359 -21.82 19.23 -7.41
C LYS A 359 -20.44 18.78 -7.90
N GLY A 360 -19.80 19.54 -8.79
CA GLY A 360 -18.45 19.27 -9.30
C GLY A 360 -17.32 19.82 -8.42
N ILE A 361 -17.61 20.38 -7.24
CA ILE A 361 -16.58 20.85 -6.31
C ILE A 361 -15.74 19.65 -5.86
N SER A 362 -14.42 19.79 -5.97
CA SER A 362 -13.50 18.69 -5.68
C SER A 362 -13.39 18.39 -4.17
N LEU A 363 -12.79 17.24 -3.85
CA LEU A 363 -12.43 16.89 -2.47
C LEU A 363 -11.15 17.60 -1.98
N CYS A 364 -10.57 18.53 -2.73
CA CYS A 364 -9.35 19.25 -2.34
C CYS A 364 -9.51 19.94 -0.98
N ALA A 365 -10.61 20.65 -0.77
CA ALA A 365 -10.89 21.36 0.49
C ALA A 365 -11.03 20.44 1.71
N LYS A 366 -11.35 19.16 1.53
CA LYS A 366 -11.34 18.17 2.61
C LYS A 366 -9.92 17.99 3.15
N TRP A 367 -8.95 17.91 2.24
CA TRP A 367 -7.58 17.50 2.56
C TRP A 367 -6.60 18.66 2.75
N VAL A 368 -6.89 19.84 2.19
CA VAL A 368 -6.04 21.03 2.32
C VAL A 368 -5.70 21.32 3.80
N PRO A 369 -4.45 21.66 4.13
CA PRO A 369 -4.03 21.79 5.52
C PRO A 369 -4.80 22.86 6.29
N SER A 370 -5.17 22.53 7.53
CA SER A 370 -5.70 23.51 8.47
C SER A 370 -4.56 24.24 9.16
N THR A 371 -4.71 25.55 9.34
CA THR A 371 -3.75 26.42 10.04
C THR A 371 -3.36 25.86 11.40
N ALA A 372 -2.05 25.82 11.68
CA ALA A 372 -1.45 25.36 12.93
C ALA A 372 -1.82 23.91 13.33
N ARG A 373 -2.22 23.07 12.36
CA ARG A 373 -2.42 21.61 12.54
C ARG A 373 -1.22 20.84 12.00
N PHE A 374 -1.30 19.51 12.01
CA PHE A 374 -0.17 18.61 11.76
C PHE A 374 0.68 19.00 10.54
N HIS A 375 0.09 19.04 9.33
CA HIS A 375 0.85 19.33 8.10
C HIS A 375 1.42 20.75 8.09
N ASP A 376 0.63 21.76 8.45
CA ASP A 376 1.07 23.16 8.48
C ASP A 376 2.13 23.42 9.56
N ASN A 377 2.09 22.73 10.70
CA ASN A 377 3.12 22.86 11.73
C ASN A 377 4.47 22.28 11.33
N HIS A 378 4.51 21.35 10.36
CA HIS A 378 5.77 20.80 9.86
C HIS A 378 6.25 21.53 8.60
N THR A 379 5.33 21.99 7.75
CA THR A 379 5.68 22.46 6.39
C THR A 379 5.39 23.93 6.16
N PHE A 380 4.53 24.56 6.96
CA PHE A 380 4.04 25.94 6.78
C PHE A 380 3.44 26.23 5.39
N ILE A 381 3.08 25.19 4.64
CA ILE A 381 2.54 25.27 3.27
C ILE A 381 1.29 26.16 3.17
N VAL A 382 0.51 26.33 4.26
CA VAL A 382 -0.66 27.22 4.25
C VAL A 382 -0.25 28.66 3.94
N SER A 383 0.96 29.11 4.31
CA SER A 383 1.44 30.44 3.95
C SER A 383 1.62 30.58 2.45
N SER A 384 2.23 29.60 1.78
CA SER A 384 2.43 29.60 0.32
C SER A 384 1.12 29.46 -0.45
N ILE A 385 0.22 28.58 -0.01
CA ILE A 385 -1.13 28.45 -0.62
C ILE A 385 -1.91 29.75 -0.46
N ALA A 386 -1.88 30.37 0.73
CA ALA A 386 -2.57 31.63 0.97
C ALA A 386 -1.99 32.78 0.12
N GLU A 387 -0.67 32.83 -0.05
CA GLU A 387 0.01 33.82 -0.91
C GLU A 387 -0.38 33.66 -2.38
N LEU A 388 -0.53 32.42 -2.87
CA LEU A 388 -1.03 32.15 -4.23
C LEU A 388 -2.51 32.52 -4.41
N MET A 389 -3.33 32.36 -3.38
CA MET A 389 -4.78 32.61 -3.45
C MET A 389 -5.15 34.08 -3.26
N TYR A 390 -4.42 34.81 -2.42
CA TYR A 390 -4.70 36.20 -2.06
C TYR A 390 -3.44 37.05 -2.20
N PRO A 391 -3.16 37.56 -3.41
CA PRO A 391 -2.01 38.42 -3.66
C PRO A 391 -1.96 39.64 -2.74
N MET A 392 -0.76 40.14 -2.48
CA MET A 392 -0.51 41.28 -1.58
C MET A 392 -1.30 42.53 -1.97
N ASP A 393 -1.56 42.74 -3.27
CA ASP A 393 -2.31 43.88 -3.82
C ASP A 393 -3.71 44.04 -3.22
N LEU A 394 -4.34 42.92 -2.83
CA LEU A 394 -5.67 42.91 -2.19
C LEU A 394 -5.68 43.53 -0.78
N PHE A 395 -4.51 43.74 -0.19
CA PHE A 395 -4.34 44.18 1.20
C PHE A 395 -3.54 45.48 1.33
N THR A 396 -3.31 46.19 0.23
CA THR A 396 -2.57 47.46 0.17
C THR A 396 -3.14 48.55 1.08
N GLY A 397 -4.45 48.53 1.39
CA GLY A 397 -5.07 49.44 2.36
C GLY A 397 -4.81 49.11 3.84
N ILE A 398 -4.19 47.96 4.13
CA ILE A 398 -3.88 47.48 5.49
C ILE A 398 -2.36 47.42 5.72
N ILE A 399 -1.59 47.21 4.66
CA ILE A 399 -0.13 47.00 4.68
C ILE A 399 0.60 48.32 4.37
N GLY A 400 1.73 48.59 5.01
CA GLY A 400 2.54 49.80 4.78
C GLY A 400 2.41 50.89 5.86
N THR A 401 1.66 50.62 6.93
CA THR A 401 1.53 51.54 8.08
C THR A 401 2.69 51.44 9.07
N THR A 402 3.52 50.39 8.99
CA THR A 402 4.57 50.11 10.00
C THR A 402 5.97 50.53 9.60
N GLY A 403 6.22 50.80 8.31
CA GLY A 403 7.53 51.22 7.80
C GLY A 403 8.62 50.13 7.82
N ASN A 404 8.29 48.89 8.18
CA ASN A 404 9.22 47.75 8.23
C ASN A 404 8.70 46.61 7.35
N ALA A 405 9.45 46.27 6.31
CA ALA A 405 9.09 45.26 5.31
C ALA A 405 8.82 43.86 5.89
N ASP A 406 9.57 43.42 6.91
CA ASP A 406 9.38 42.09 7.53
C ASP A 406 8.11 42.03 8.38
N THR A 407 7.80 43.15 9.05
CA THR A 407 6.58 43.29 9.85
C THR A 407 5.36 43.37 8.92
N ASP A 408 5.48 44.12 7.82
CA ASP A 408 4.46 44.24 6.78
C ASP A 408 4.20 42.89 6.07
N ARG A 409 5.24 42.10 5.76
CA ARG A 409 5.10 40.74 5.20
C ARG A 409 4.41 39.80 6.19
N THR A 410 4.79 39.85 7.47
CA THR A 410 4.15 39.02 8.50
C THR A 410 2.68 39.39 8.68
N LEU A 411 2.35 40.69 8.63
CA LEU A 411 0.98 41.18 8.70
C LEU A 411 0.16 40.71 7.49
N TYR A 412 0.71 40.87 6.28
CA TYR A 412 0.11 40.35 5.04
C TYR A 412 -0.23 38.86 5.15
N LEU A 413 0.74 38.02 5.49
CA LEU A 413 0.54 36.57 5.57
C LEU A 413 -0.52 36.20 6.61
N ARG A 414 -0.65 36.96 7.71
CA ARG A 414 -1.73 36.76 8.68
C ARG A 414 -3.11 37.03 8.08
N HIS A 415 -3.26 38.10 7.29
CA HIS A 415 -4.50 38.41 6.60
C HIS A 415 -4.83 37.40 5.49
N ALA A 416 -3.84 37.03 4.66
CA ALA A 416 -4.00 36.04 3.61
C ALA A 416 -4.41 34.66 4.17
N ARG A 417 -3.76 34.20 5.27
CA ARG A 417 -4.12 32.94 5.93
C ARG A 417 -5.51 32.96 6.55
N GLU A 418 -5.97 34.12 7.04
CA GLU A 418 -7.34 34.27 7.54
C GLU A 418 -8.37 34.24 6.41
N ALA A 419 -8.10 34.88 5.26
CA ALA A 419 -8.94 34.79 4.08
C ALA A 419 -9.05 33.33 3.58
N TYR A 420 -7.90 32.66 3.46
CA TYR A 420 -7.81 31.23 3.16
C TYR A 420 -8.67 30.38 4.10
N ARG A 421 -8.55 30.60 5.42
CA ARG A 421 -9.32 29.85 6.42
C ARG A 421 -10.83 30.02 6.22
N LYS A 422 -11.30 31.21 5.86
CA LYS A 422 -12.72 31.49 5.62
C LYS A 422 -13.24 30.75 4.39
N ASP A 423 -12.52 30.81 3.26
CA ASP A 423 -12.94 30.14 2.03
C ASP A 423 -12.88 28.61 2.17
N VAL A 424 -11.83 28.06 2.80
CA VAL A 424 -11.77 26.62 3.12
C VAL A 424 -12.91 26.22 4.06
N ALA A 425 -13.26 27.03 5.05
CA ALA A 425 -14.39 26.75 5.93
C ALA A 425 -15.74 26.76 5.19
N ALA A 426 -15.90 27.58 4.15
CA ALA A 426 -17.09 27.61 3.30
C ALA A 426 -17.17 26.36 2.41
N LEU A 427 -16.07 25.99 1.74
CA LEU A 427 -15.99 24.75 0.94
C LEU A 427 -16.27 23.50 1.78
N ARG A 428 -15.66 23.40 2.96
CA ARG A 428 -15.89 22.27 3.87
C ARG A 428 -17.32 22.20 4.41
N LYS A 429 -18.02 23.32 4.46
CA LYS A 429 -19.45 23.36 4.81
C LYS A 429 -20.29 22.80 3.65
N HIS A 430 -19.97 23.20 2.42
CA HIS A 430 -20.63 22.69 1.21
C HIS A 430 -20.41 21.17 1.02
N LEU A 431 -19.19 20.68 1.27
CA LEU A 431 -18.85 19.26 1.21
C LEU A 431 -19.46 18.40 2.33
N ASP A 432 -20.17 19.01 3.29
CA ASP A 432 -20.83 18.34 4.42
C ASP A 432 -19.92 17.34 5.18
N ILE A 433 -18.72 17.82 5.55
CA ILE A 433 -17.72 17.00 6.24
C ILE A 433 -18.19 16.69 7.66
N VAL A 434 -18.36 15.40 7.98
CA VAL A 434 -18.93 14.91 9.26
C VAL A 434 -18.21 15.44 10.51
N GLU A 435 -16.89 15.63 10.44
CA GLU A 435 -16.07 16.17 11.52
C GLU A 435 -16.52 17.57 11.96
N ARG A 436 -17.17 18.34 11.08
CA ARG A 436 -17.75 19.64 11.42
C ARG A 436 -18.94 19.48 12.35
N ASN A 437 -19.88 18.60 12.01
CA ASN A 437 -21.09 18.35 12.81
C ASN A 437 -20.72 17.70 14.14
N ILE A 438 -19.75 16.78 14.15
CA ILE A 438 -19.18 16.22 15.40
C ILE A 438 -18.59 17.31 16.28
N SER A 439 -17.78 18.22 15.70
CA SER A 439 -17.15 19.31 16.46
C SER A 439 -18.15 20.35 16.97
N ALA A 440 -19.19 20.64 16.19
CA ALA A 440 -20.29 21.55 16.55
C ALA A 440 -21.32 20.90 17.49
N LYS A 441 -21.23 19.57 17.70
CA LYS A 441 -22.20 18.75 18.43
C LYS A 441 -23.61 18.77 17.83
N THR A 442 -23.72 18.98 16.53
CA THR A 442 -24.97 18.98 15.77
C THR A 442 -25.20 17.61 15.09
N TYR A 443 -25.34 16.57 15.91
CA TYR A 443 -25.47 15.19 15.41
C TYR A 443 -26.75 14.98 14.57
N SER A 444 -27.81 15.76 14.85
CA SER A 444 -29.05 15.82 14.07
C SER A 444 -28.83 16.01 12.57
N ASP A 445 -27.78 16.75 12.21
CA ASP A 445 -27.49 17.15 10.83
C ASP A 445 -26.66 16.09 10.10
N ILE A 446 -26.24 15.02 10.78
CA ILE A 446 -25.47 13.94 10.19
C ILE A 446 -26.41 12.99 9.45
N HIS A 447 -26.18 12.84 8.15
CA HIS A 447 -26.83 11.87 7.27
C HIS A 447 -25.98 10.60 7.19
N TYR A 448 -26.30 9.59 8.02
CA TYR A 448 -25.47 8.38 8.16
C TYR A 448 -25.30 7.59 6.86
N ASP A 449 -26.28 7.62 5.96
CA ASP A 449 -26.25 7.05 4.61
C ASP A 449 -25.14 7.63 3.72
N ARG A 450 -24.72 8.87 4.00
CA ARG A 450 -23.67 9.58 3.24
C ARG A 450 -22.30 9.52 3.89
N VAL A 451 -22.21 9.01 5.13
CA VAL A 451 -20.95 8.95 5.87
C VAL A 451 -20.04 7.88 5.25
N PRO A 452 -18.81 8.24 4.81
CA PRO A 452 -17.88 7.27 4.24
C PRO A 452 -17.47 6.17 5.24
N SER A 453 -17.18 4.95 4.76
CA SER A 453 -16.88 3.78 5.61
C SER A 453 -15.74 4.01 6.61
N ILE A 454 -14.67 4.69 6.21
CA ILE A 454 -13.53 5.00 7.09
C ILE A 454 -13.95 5.96 8.21
N ALA A 455 -14.77 6.97 7.89
CA ALA A 455 -15.32 7.87 8.90
C ALA A 455 -16.28 7.11 9.83
N MET A 456 -17.10 6.21 9.29
CA MET A 456 -17.98 5.35 10.07
C MET A 456 -17.19 4.48 11.06
N LYS A 457 -16.09 3.84 10.61
CA LYS A 457 -15.18 3.06 11.47
C LYS A 457 -14.62 3.92 12.60
N ASN A 458 -14.07 5.10 12.26
CA ASN A 458 -13.40 5.98 13.22
C ASN A 458 -14.35 6.62 14.25
N TYR A 459 -15.60 6.91 13.85
CA TYR A 459 -16.55 7.67 14.66
C TYR A 459 -17.71 6.85 15.22
N SER A 460 -17.81 5.56 14.88
CA SER A 460 -18.84 4.61 15.39
C SER A 460 -19.07 4.72 16.90
N VAL A 461 -18.00 4.70 17.69
CA VAL A 461 -18.06 4.84 19.16
C VAL A 461 -18.63 6.20 19.58
N THR A 462 -18.30 7.26 18.83
CA THR A 462 -18.81 8.61 19.10
C THR A 462 -20.30 8.70 18.74
N PHE A 463 -20.72 8.12 17.62
CA PHE A 463 -22.13 8.08 17.21
C PHE A 463 -22.96 7.27 18.19
N ALA A 464 -22.53 6.06 18.54
CA ALA A 464 -23.21 5.22 19.52
C ALA A 464 -23.33 5.89 20.90
N ALA A 465 -22.35 6.72 21.30
CA ALA A 465 -22.36 7.40 22.58
C ALA A 465 -23.12 8.74 22.60
N LYS A 466 -23.39 9.36 21.44
CA LYS A 466 -23.93 10.72 21.35
C LYS A 466 -25.24 10.85 20.57
N ASP A 467 -25.55 9.88 19.71
CA ASP A 467 -26.76 9.82 18.88
C ASP A 467 -27.19 8.35 18.70
N THR A 468 -27.45 7.68 19.84
CA THR A 468 -27.67 6.23 19.90
C THR A 468 -28.86 5.78 19.06
N ASP A 469 -30.03 6.42 19.22
CA ASP A 469 -31.29 5.95 18.62
C ASP A 469 -31.27 6.02 17.08
N ARG A 470 -30.83 7.15 16.50
CA ARG A 470 -30.73 7.30 15.04
C ARG A 470 -29.64 6.42 14.44
N PHE A 471 -28.56 6.22 15.18
CA PHE A 471 -27.49 5.33 14.74
C PHE A 471 -27.95 3.87 14.76
N GLU A 472 -28.64 3.42 15.82
CA GLU A 472 -29.24 2.07 15.89
C GLU A 472 -30.23 1.86 14.73
N GLU A 473 -31.14 2.81 14.48
CA GLU A 473 -32.10 2.74 13.37
C GLU A 473 -31.40 2.60 12.00
N TYR A 474 -30.34 3.39 11.77
CA TYR A 474 -29.54 3.30 10.55
C TYR A 474 -28.87 1.93 10.40
N ILE A 475 -28.29 1.40 11.47
CA ILE A 475 -27.63 0.10 11.45
C ILE A 475 -28.61 -1.04 11.22
N ASP A 476 -29.82 -0.95 11.77
CA ASP A 476 -30.88 -1.91 11.48
C ASP A 476 -31.33 -1.85 10.02
N LYS A 477 -31.42 -0.66 9.43
CA LYS A 477 -31.67 -0.50 7.97
C LYS A 477 -30.56 -1.12 7.13
N VAL A 478 -29.30 -0.99 7.55
CA VAL A 478 -28.15 -1.63 6.88
C VAL A 478 -28.21 -3.14 6.99
N ALA A 479 -28.50 -3.68 8.19
CA ALA A 479 -28.65 -5.11 8.41
C ALA A 479 -29.80 -5.71 7.60
N ALA A 480 -30.93 -5.00 7.51
CA ALA A 480 -32.06 -5.37 6.66
C ALA A 480 -31.78 -5.24 5.15
N GLY A 481 -30.63 -4.67 4.76
CA GLY A 481 -30.27 -4.45 3.35
C GLY A 481 -30.98 -3.28 2.66
N THR A 482 -31.77 -2.51 3.40
CA THR A 482 -32.46 -1.30 2.89
C THR A 482 -31.55 -0.07 2.81
N SER A 483 -30.37 -0.14 3.41
CA SER A 483 -29.34 0.89 3.31
C SER A 483 -27.95 0.25 3.20
N GLN A 484 -26.98 1.00 2.68
CA GLN A 484 -25.60 0.55 2.51
C GLN A 484 -24.63 1.58 3.08
N ILE A 485 -23.48 1.11 3.56
CA ILE A 485 -22.42 2.00 4.04
C ILE A 485 -21.64 2.53 2.84
N SER A 486 -21.74 3.84 2.61
CA SER A 486 -21.10 4.50 1.47
C SER A 486 -19.58 4.34 1.50
N GLY A 487 -19.02 3.99 0.33
CA GLY A 487 -17.58 4.05 0.09
C GLY A 487 -16.75 3.00 0.83
N ALA A 488 -17.24 1.75 0.94
CA ALA A 488 -16.51 0.63 1.56
C ALA A 488 -15.13 0.39 0.90
N VAL A 489 -14.10 1.13 1.31
CA VAL A 489 -12.67 0.91 0.99
C VAL A 489 -12.02 0.33 2.24
N LEU A 490 -12.57 -0.77 2.75
CA LEU A 490 -11.90 -1.57 3.77
C LEU A 490 -11.33 -2.80 3.08
N LEU A 491 -10.11 -3.17 3.49
CA LEU A 491 -9.48 -4.39 3.02
C LEU A 491 -10.19 -5.58 3.68
N PRO A 492 -10.33 -6.73 3.00
CA PRO A 492 -10.86 -7.96 3.59
C PRO A 492 -10.23 -8.25 4.96
N SER A 493 -8.90 -8.14 5.06
CA SER A 493 -8.13 -8.36 6.29
C SER A 493 -8.60 -7.50 7.47
N THR A 494 -8.89 -6.22 7.22
CA THR A 494 -9.36 -5.32 8.28
C THR A 494 -10.77 -5.63 8.79
N LEU A 495 -11.60 -6.32 7.98
CA LEU A 495 -12.92 -6.79 8.38
C LEU A 495 -12.78 -8.10 9.17
N ILE A 496 -11.96 -9.04 8.70
CA ILE A 496 -11.63 -10.29 9.40
C ILE A 496 -11.05 -9.99 10.78
N GLN A 497 -10.09 -9.08 10.86
CA GLN A 497 -9.50 -8.69 12.14
C GLN A 497 -10.51 -8.03 13.10
N ALA A 498 -11.47 -7.27 12.58
CA ALA A 498 -12.52 -6.69 13.39
C ALA A 498 -13.45 -7.77 13.97
N VAL A 499 -13.75 -8.82 13.20
CA VAL A 499 -14.47 -10.01 13.66
C VAL A 499 -13.66 -10.75 14.72
N HIS A 500 -12.40 -11.09 14.42
CA HIS A 500 -11.50 -11.80 15.31
C HIS A 500 -11.38 -11.11 16.68
N ARG A 501 -11.12 -9.79 16.70
CA ARG A 501 -11.09 -9.00 17.93
C ARG A 501 -12.45 -8.93 18.63
N GLY A 502 -13.54 -8.88 17.88
CA GLY A 502 -14.90 -8.90 18.41
C GLY A 502 -15.22 -10.20 19.15
N SER A 503 -14.72 -11.34 18.65
CA SER A 503 -14.85 -12.65 19.29
C SER A 503 -14.05 -12.78 20.59
N ASP A 504 -12.94 -12.04 20.74
CA ASP A 504 -12.02 -12.12 21.88
C ASP A 504 -12.39 -11.25 23.10
N VAL A 505 -13.35 -10.33 22.97
CA VAL A 505 -13.75 -9.47 24.11
C VAL A 505 -14.59 -10.27 25.11
N ARG A 506 -13.92 -10.94 26.06
CA ARG A 506 -14.56 -11.34 27.32
C ARG A 506 -14.95 -10.08 28.09
N SER A 507 -16.25 -9.89 28.32
CA SER A 507 -16.85 -8.70 28.95
C SER A 507 -16.27 -8.44 30.35
N SER A 508 -15.16 -7.70 30.42
CA SER A 508 -14.47 -7.34 31.67
C SER A 508 -14.77 -5.88 32.08
N GLY A 509 -16.04 -5.49 32.03
CA GLY A 509 -16.50 -4.20 32.57
C GLY A 509 -16.78 -4.28 34.06
N LYS A 510 -16.22 -3.38 34.88
CA LYS A 510 -16.52 -3.27 36.33
C LYS A 510 -17.91 -2.65 36.65
N SER A 511 -18.65 -2.14 35.66
CA SER A 511 -19.95 -1.46 35.83
C SER A 511 -21.01 -2.01 34.87
N ALA A 512 -22.21 -2.27 35.38
CA ALA A 512 -23.34 -2.82 34.62
C ALA A 512 -23.78 -1.94 33.42
N TYR A 513 -23.78 -0.62 33.60
CA TYR A 513 -24.10 0.34 32.52
C TYR A 513 -23.09 0.28 31.38
N LYS A 514 -21.79 0.13 31.72
CA LYS A 514 -20.72 0.04 30.73
C LYS A 514 -20.72 -1.30 29.99
N ARG A 515 -21.19 -2.38 30.63
CA ARG A 515 -21.42 -3.68 29.97
C ARG A 515 -22.53 -3.58 28.94
N LEU A 516 -23.69 -3.03 29.31
CA LEU A 516 -24.83 -2.89 28.40
C LEU A 516 -24.47 -2.07 27.14
N ILE A 517 -23.73 -0.97 27.30
CA ILE A 517 -23.25 -0.16 26.17
C ILE A 517 -22.26 -0.94 25.32
N ASN A 518 -21.34 -1.69 25.93
CA ASN A 518 -20.38 -2.50 25.19
C ASN A 518 -21.08 -3.63 24.42
N ASP A 519 -22.02 -4.34 25.03
CA ASP A 519 -22.75 -5.43 24.38
C ASP A 519 -23.57 -4.93 23.18
N ARG A 520 -24.23 -3.76 23.33
CA ARG A 520 -24.89 -3.07 22.21
C ARG A 520 -23.90 -2.63 21.14
N LEU A 521 -22.77 -2.04 21.52
CA LEU A 521 -21.74 -1.61 20.59
C LEU A 521 -21.18 -2.78 19.79
N MET A 522 -20.96 -3.94 20.41
CA MET A 522 -20.48 -5.16 19.73
C MET A 522 -21.51 -5.69 18.75
N THR A 523 -22.79 -5.69 19.13
CA THR A 523 -23.89 -6.08 18.23
C THR A 523 -23.96 -5.15 17.01
N ILE A 524 -23.87 -3.85 17.25
CA ILE A 524 -23.84 -2.83 16.19
C ILE A 524 -22.61 -3.01 15.30
N GLN A 525 -21.44 -3.23 15.89
CA GLN A 525 -20.19 -3.45 15.16
C GLN A 525 -20.25 -4.71 14.29
N GLY A 526 -20.80 -5.82 14.79
CA GLY A 526 -21.02 -7.04 14.01
C GLY A 526 -21.89 -6.78 12.77
N LYS A 527 -23.04 -6.11 12.96
CA LYS A 527 -23.93 -5.71 11.84
C LYS A 527 -23.25 -4.78 10.83
N VAL A 528 -22.45 -3.81 11.31
CA VAL A 528 -21.68 -2.88 10.47
C VAL A 528 -20.67 -3.66 9.62
N VAL A 529 -19.91 -4.55 10.22
CA VAL A 529 -18.88 -5.35 9.55
C VAL A 529 -19.50 -6.26 8.50
N ASP A 530 -20.63 -6.90 8.81
CA ASP A 530 -21.35 -7.76 7.87
C ASP A 530 -21.92 -6.96 6.67
N GLY A 531 -22.51 -5.79 6.92
CA GLY A 531 -22.94 -4.87 5.87
C GLY A 531 -21.79 -4.37 4.98
N GLN A 532 -20.62 -4.12 5.57
CA GLN A 532 -19.40 -3.74 4.83
C GLN A 532 -18.88 -4.90 3.98
N TRP A 533 -18.89 -6.13 4.49
CA TRP A 533 -18.50 -7.33 3.76
C TRP A 533 -19.41 -7.58 2.56
N ARG A 534 -20.72 -7.54 2.73
CA ARG A 534 -21.68 -7.71 1.64
C ARG A 534 -21.50 -6.66 0.55
N THR A 535 -21.27 -5.40 0.92
CA THR A 535 -21.00 -4.32 -0.04
C THR A 535 -19.68 -4.55 -0.80
N LEU A 536 -18.66 -5.11 -0.12
CA LEU A 536 -17.38 -5.46 -0.72
C LEU A 536 -17.54 -6.59 -1.75
N VAL A 537 -18.20 -7.69 -1.36
CA VAL A 537 -18.48 -8.84 -2.24
C VAL A 537 -19.26 -8.40 -3.47
N GLN A 538 -20.34 -7.62 -3.27
CA GLN A 538 -21.17 -7.14 -4.37
C GLN A 538 -20.36 -6.32 -5.37
N ARG A 539 -19.50 -5.40 -4.91
CA ARG A 539 -18.64 -4.60 -5.80
C ARG A 539 -17.73 -5.45 -6.68
N ILE A 540 -17.20 -6.55 -6.15
CA ILE A 540 -16.33 -7.44 -6.91
C ILE A 540 -17.18 -8.22 -7.92
N LYS A 541 -18.36 -8.72 -7.54
CA LYS A 541 -19.33 -9.33 -8.47
C LYS A 541 -19.77 -8.39 -9.59
N ASP A 542 -19.99 -7.11 -9.28
CA ASP A 542 -20.32 -6.07 -10.26
C ASP A 542 -19.15 -5.77 -11.21
N SER A 543 -17.91 -6.08 -10.79
CA SER A 543 -16.73 -5.88 -11.63
C SER A 543 -16.54 -7.01 -12.63
N GLY A 544 -17.10 -8.20 -12.39
CA GLY A 544 -17.02 -9.41 -13.21
C GLY A 544 -17.22 -10.67 -12.38
N THR A 545 -17.17 -11.84 -13.02
CA THR A 545 -17.25 -13.13 -12.31
C THR A 545 -15.95 -13.92 -12.42
N MET A 546 -15.72 -14.84 -11.48
CA MET A 546 -14.61 -15.80 -11.55
C MET A 546 -15.15 -17.16 -11.97
N GLU A 547 -14.63 -17.68 -13.08
CA GLU A 547 -14.97 -19.01 -13.57
C GLU A 547 -13.98 -20.05 -13.05
N SER A 548 -14.49 -21.22 -12.66
CA SER A 548 -13.73 -22.40 -12.21
C SER A 548 -12.48 -22.08 -11.36
N SER A 549 -12.67 -21.24 -10.34
CA SER A 549 -11.60 -20.74 -9.47
C SER A 549 -11.79 -21.20 -8.02
N ILE A 550 -10.70 -21.63 -7.37
CA ILE A 550 -10.69 -22.00 -5.95
C ILE A 550 -9.51 -21.34 -5.22
N ALA A 551 -9.68 -21.05 -3.94
CA ALA A 551 -8.63 -20.50 -3.09
C ALA A 551 -8.00 -21.58 -2.22
N VAL A 552 -6.68 -21.52 -2.07
CA VAL A 552 -5.87 -22.24 -1.07
C VAL A 552 -5.50 -21.22 0.00
N CYS A 553 -5.98 -21.43 1.22
CA CYS A 553 -5.84 -20.50 2.32
C CYS A 553 -4.74 -20.95 3.28
N ASP A 554 -3.63 -20.20 3.31
CA ASP A 554 -2.56 -20.41 4.28
C ASP A 554 -2.86 -19.74 5.63
N VAL A 555 -2.88 -20.59 6.65
CA VAL A 555 -3.15 -20.25 8.04
C VAL A 555 -2.09 -20.80 8.98
N SER A 556 -0.92 -21.12 8.43
CA SER A 556 0.24 -21.58 9.18
C SER A 556 0.69 -20.55 10.23
N GLY A 557 1.43 -21.01 11.24
CA GLY A 557 1.92 -20.14 12.32
C GLY A 557 2.77 -18.96 11.81
N SER A 558 3.44 -19.14 10.67
CA SER A 558 4.27 -18.13 10.02
C SER A 558 3.42 -16.94 9.54
N MET A 559 2.16 -17.15 9.14
CA MET A 559 1.20 -16.14 8.68
C MET A 559 0.65 -15.24 9.80
N SER A 560 0.88 -15.61 11.06
CA SER A 560 0.49 -14.79 12.23
C SER A 560 1.35 -13.54 12.41
N ARG A 561 2.46 -13.43 11.65
CA ARG A 561 3.38 -12.31 11.67
C ARG A 561 3.76 -11.90 10.25
N PRO A 562 4.06 -10.62 10.02
CA PRO A 562 4.04 -9.53 11.00
C PRO A 562 2.63 -9.02 11.37
N VAL A 563 2.50 -8.33 12.52
CA VAL A 563 1.25 -7.67 12.93
C VAL A 563 1.34 -6.18 12.66
N PHE A 564 0.52 -5.67 11.76
CA PHE A 564 0.50 -4.27 11.31
C PHE A 564 -0.09 -3.30 12.34
N ALA A 565 0.03 -2.00 12.10
CA ALA A 565 -0.41 -0.96 13.04
C ALA A 565 -1.94 -0.92 13.29
N ASP A 566 -2.74 -1.35 12.31
CA ASP A 566 -4.18 -1.55 12.48
C ASP A 566 -4.50 -2.86 13.22
N GLY A 567 -3.50 -3.71 13.40
CA GLY A 567 -3.49 -4.97 14.10
C GLY A 567 -3.85 -6.16 13.22
N THR A 568 -3.85 -6.04 11.90
CA THR A 568 -3.99 -7.17 10.99
C THR A 568 -2.68 -7.94 10.87
N CYS A 569 -2.72 -9.17 10.34
CA CYS A 569 -1.55 -9.96 9.93
C CYS A 569 -1.79 -10.62 8.55
N PRO A 570 -0.76 -11.26 7.94
CA PRO A 570 -0.93 -11.99 6.68
C PRO A 570 -2.08 -13.01 6.70
N MET A 571 -2.28 -13.71 7.83
CA MET A 571 -3.37 -14.67 8.02
C MET A 571 -4.76 -14.04 7.84
N ASP A 572 -5.01 -12.84 8.39
CA ASP A 572 -6.29 -12.13 8.19
C ASP A 572 -6.57 -11.88 6.71
N SER A 573 -5.50 -11.64 5.94
CA SER A 573 -5.58 -11.39 4.49
C SER A 573 -5.83 -12.67 3.70
N ALA A 574 -5.16 -13.77 4.06
CA ALA A 574 -5.38 -15.09 3.45
C ALA A 574 -6.84 -15.54 3.64
N ILE A 575 -7.36 -15.42 4.86
CA ILE A 575 -8.76 -15.75 5.19
C ILE A 575 -9.72 -14.83 4.42
N GLY A 576 -9.48 -13.52 4.47
CA GLY A 576 -10.34 -12.53 3.82
C GLY A 576 -10.39 -12.67 2.30
N LEU A 577 -9.26 -12.93 1.65
CA LEU A 577 -9.21 -13.13 0.20
C LEU A 577 -9.81 -14.47 -0.21
N SER A 578 -9.57 -15.54 0.57
CA SER A 578 -10.14 -16.87 0.30
C SER A 578 -11.67 -16.87 0.40
N LEU A 579 -12.22 -16.24 1.45
CA LEU A 579 -13.67 -16.06 1.59
C LEU A 579 -14.24 -15.23 0.44
N LEU A 580 -13.53 -14.20 -0.02
CA LEU A 580 -13.97 -13.37 -1.13
C LEU A 580 -13.99 -14.14 -2.45
N VAL A 581 -12.97 -14.96 -2.74
CA VAL A 581 -12.95 -15.86 -3.91
C VAL A 581 -14.10 -16.86 -3.83
N ALA A 582 -14.32 -17.49 -2.67
CA ALA A 582 -15.42 -18.43 -2.49
C ALA A 582 -16.81 -17.79 -2.70
N GLU A 583 -16.99 -16.53 -2.33
CA GLU A 583 -18.25 -15.79 -2.53
C GLU A 583 -18.49 -15.37 -4.00
N VAL A 584 -17.42 -15.12 -4.75
CA VAL A 584 -17.46 -14.58 -6.13
C VAL A 584 -17.42 -15.69 -7.19
N ALA A 585 -16.82 -16.84 -6.86
CA ALA A 585 -16.73 -17.98 -7.77
C ALA A 585 -18.11 -18.58 -8.07
N LYS A 586 -18.33 -18.96 -9.34
CA LYS A 586 -19.54 -19.68 -9.76
C LYS A 586 -19.55 -21.12 -9.21
N PRO A 587 -20.71 -21.75 -9.00
CA PRO A 587 -20.80 -23.20 -8.77
C PRO A 587 -20.07 -23.99 -9.87
N PRO A 588 -19.41 -25.13 -9.57
CA PRO A 588 -19.44 -25.89 -8.32
C PRO A 588 -18.45 -25.43 -7.23
N PHE A 589 -17.56 -24.48 -7.54
CA PHE A 589 -16.49 -24.02 -6.62
C PHE A 589 -16.93 -22.87 -5.70
N GLY A 590 -18.06 -22.23 -6.01
CA GLY A 590 -18.68 -21.23 -5.13
C GLY A 590 -18.94 -21.80 -3.73
N GLY A 591 -18.48 -21.06 -2.71
CA GLY A 591 -18.55 -21.47 -1.32
C GLY A 591 -17.54 -22.54 -0.90
N ALA A 592 -16.51 -22.83 -1.71
CA ALA A 592 -15.45 -23.76 -1.37
C ALA A 592 -14.07 -23.10 -1.35
N PHE A 593 -13.19 -23.57 -0.45
CA PHE A 593 -11.76 -23.26 -0.44
C PHE A 593 -10.99 -24.45 0.13
N ILE A 594 -9.68 -24.48 -0.08
CA ILE A 594 -8.78 -25.53 0.38
C ILE A 594 -7.96 -25.01 1.56
N THR A 595 -7.85 -25.81 2.62
CA THR A 595 -6.95 -25.52 3.75
C THR A 595 -5.51 -25.84 3.37
N PHE A 596 -4.57 -24.93 3.64
CA PHE A 596 -3.14 -25.20 3.49
C PHE A 596 -2.60 -25.87 4.75
N SER A 597 -2.46 -27.18 4.72
CA SER A 597 -1.92 -28.00 5.82
C SER A 597 -1.27 -29.26 5.26
N SER A 598 -0.55 -30.03 6.08
CA SER A 598 -0.02 -31.35 5.68
C SER A 598 -1.07 -32.36 5.23
N ASN A 599 -2.35 -32.15 5.58
CA ASN A 599 -3.48 -32.93 5.10
C ASN A 599 -4.58 -31.97 4.58
N PRO A 600 -4.42 -31.44 3.36
CA PRO A 600 -5.29 -30.40 2.83
C PRO A 600 -6.71 -30.95 2.61
N THR A 601 -7.71 -30.15 2.95
CA THR A 601 -9.14 -30.52 2.82
C THR A 601 -9.92 -29.43 2.11
N VAL A 602 -10.92 -29.83 1.32
CA VAL A 602 -11.89 -28.88 0.77
C VAL A 602 -12.92 -28.57 1.85
N GLN A 603 -12.99 -27.30 2.24
CA GLN A 603 -13.95 -26.79 3.20
C GLN A 603 -15.07 -26.06 2.46
N LYS A 604 -16.32 -26.30 2.87
CA LYS A 604 -17.49 -25.62 2.32
C LYS A 604 -18.05 -24.64 3.35
N ILE A 605 -18.26 -23.41 2.92
CA ILE A 605 -18.90 -22.37 3.71
C ILE A 605 -20.34 -22.17 3.26
N ASP A 606 -21.22 -21.94 4.22
CA ASP A 606 -22.58 -21.50 3.93
C ASP A 606 -22.56 -20.00 3.60
N LEU A 607 -22.80 -19.68 2.33
CA LEU A 607 -22.80 -18.31 1.83
C LEU A 607 -23.91 -17.45 2.46
N THR A 608 -24.95 -18.06 3.04
CA THR A 608 -26.06 -17.34 3.70
C THR A 608 -25.72 -16.82 5.09
N GLN A 609 -24.63 -17.31 5.69
CA GLN A 609 -24.19 -16.92 7.03
C GLN A 609 -23.52 -15.54 7.09
N THR A 610 -23.50 -14.96 8.28
CA THR A 610 -22.77 -13.71 8.56
C THR A 610 -21.26 -13.92 8.47
N LEU A 611 -20.50 -12.84 8.27
CA LEU A 611 -19.03 -12.92 8.26
C LEU A 611 -18.46 -13.53 9.56
N SER A 612 -19.10 -13.24 10.70
CA SER A 612 -18.66 -13.77 12.00
C SER A 612 -18.85 -15.27 12.11
N GLU A 613 -19.96 -15.80 11.58
CA GLU A 613 -20.24 -17.24 11.56
C GLU A 613 -19.30 -17.97 10.60
N LYS A 614 -19.08 -17.41 9.40
CA LYS A 614 -18.10 -17.91 8.44
C LYS A 614 -16.69 -17.99 9.05
N TYR A 615 -16.25 -16.91 9.71
CA TYR A 615 -14.96 -16.90 10.42
C TYR A 615 -14.91 -17.91 11.57
N SER A 616 -16.00 -18.09 12.32
CA SER A 616 -16.03 -19.06 13.43
C SER A 616 -15.99 -20.51 12.94
N ALA A 617 -16.70 -20.82 11.85
CA ALA A 617 -16.66 -22.12 11.20
C ALA A 617 -15.24 -22.45 10.69
N LEU A 618 -14.60 -21.44 10.09
CA LEU A 618 -13.19 -21.48 9.71
C LEU A 618 -12.32 -21.82 10.92
N ASN A 619 -12.31 -20.97 11.95
CA ASN A 619 -11.42 -21.08 13.11
C ASN A 619 -11.59 -22.37 13.94
N ASN A 620 -12.73 -23.06 13.81
CA ASN A 620 -12.98 -24.33 14.49
C ASN A 620 -12.56 -25.56 13.68
N SER A 621 -12.12 -25.40 12.43
CA SER A 621 -11.63 -26.51 11.63
C SER A 621 -10.21 -26.90 12.10
N ASP A 622 -9.78 -28.15 11.89
CA ASP A 622 -8.44 -28.61 12.28
C ASP A 622 -7.38 -28.05 11.32
N TRP A 623 -6.72 -26.97 11.76
CA TRP A 623 -5.70 -26.27 10.98
C TRP A 623 -4.34 -26.87 11.35
N GLY A 624 -3.89 -27.86 10.60
CA GLY A 624 -2.54 -28.42 10.78
C GLY A 624 -1.48 -27.31 10.72
N MET A 625 -0.58 -27.27 11.70
CA MET A 625 0.42 -26.18 11.87
C MET A 625 1.65 -26.31 10.94
N ASN A 626 1.60 -27.17 9.92
CA ASN A 626 2.67 -27.47 8.97
C ASN A 626 2.13 -27.50 7.53
N THR A 627 2.99 -27.24 6.54
CA THR A 627 2.60 -26.90 5.18
C THR A 627 3.05 -27.98 4.19
N ASP A 628 2.20 -28.39 3.25
CA ASP A 628 2.63 -29.22 2.11
C ASP A 628 1.90 -28.70 0.85
N PHE A 629 2.59 -27.85 0.09
CA PHE A 629 2.03 -27.28 -1.14
C PHE A 629 1.72 -28.36 -2.17
N GLU A 630 2.64 -29.31 -2.34
CA GLU A 630 2.51 -30.41 -3.28
C GLU A 630 1.32 -31.32 -2.92
N ALA A 631 1.04 -31.53 -1.64
CA ALA A 631 -0.12 -32.31 -1.18
C ALA A 631 -1.46 -31.75 -1.69
N VAL A 632 -1.61 -30.43 -1.81
CA VAL A 632 -2.86 -29.83 -2.33
C VAL A 632 -3.16 -30.37 -3.73
N PHE A 633 -2.12 -30.55 -4.53
CA PHE A 633 -2.22 -30.96 -5.92
C PHE A 633 -2.21 -32.49 -6.06
N VAL A 634 -1.25 -33.15 -5.43
CA VAL A 634 -0.97 -34.58 -5.62
C VAL A 634 -1.83 -35.46 -4.71
N LYS A 635 -2.18 -35.01 -3.50
CA LYS A 635 -2.95 -35.80 -2.52
C LYS A 635 -4.44 -35.43 -2.47
N LEU A 636 -4.83 -34.25 -2.98
CA LEU A 636 -6.22 -33.78 -2.95
C LEU A 636 -6.83 -33.59 -4.35
N ILE A 637 -6.31 -32.66 -5.17
CA ILE A 637 -6.93 -32.32 -6.46
C ILE A 637 -6.84 -33.47 -7.46
N LEU A 638 -5.66 -34.05 -7.70
CA LEU A 638 -5.47 -35.13 -8.66
C LEU A 638 -6.27 -36.39 -8.31
N PRO A 639 -6.23 -36.92 -7.06
CA PRO A 639 -7.01 -38.10 -6.70
C PRO A 639 -8.52 -37.87 -6.84
N MET A 640 -9.02 -36.68 -6.46
CA MET A 640 -10.42 -36.32 -6.62
C MET A 640 -10.84 -36.30 -8.11
N ALA A 641 -9.99 -35.79 -8.99
CA ALA A 641 -10.24 -35.78 -10.43
C ALA A 641 -10.24 -37.18 -11.05
N ILE A 642 -9.29 -38.02 -10.64
CA ILE A 642 -9.17 -39.41 -11.11
C ILE A 642 -10.34 -40.25 -10.61
N GLU A 643 -10.68 -40.18 -9.32
CA GLU A 643 -11.79 -40.93 -8.72
C GLU A 643 -13.14 -40.55 -9.32
N ALA A 644 -13.37 -39.25 -9.55
CA ALA A 644 -14.59 -38.76 -10.18
C ALA A 644 -14.60 -38.90 -11.72
N SER A 645 -13.49 -39.35 -12.34
CA SER A 645 -13.32 -39.43 -13.80
C SER A 645 -13.71 -38.13 -14.50
N LEU A 646 -13.25 -37.00 -13.95
CA LEU A 646 -13.64 -35.68 -14.46
C LEU A 646 -13.10 -35.45 -15.88
N PRO A 647 -13.93 -34.95 -16.81
CA PRO A 647 -13.44 -34.51 -18.09
C PRO A 647 -12.57 -33.25 -17.92
N LYS A 648 -11.68 -32.99 -18.89
CA LYS A 648 -10.67 -31.92 -18.77
C LYS A 648 -11.31 -30.54 -18.64
N GLU A 649 -12.46 -30.34 -19.25
CA GLU A 649 -13.26 -29.11 -19.20
C GLU A 649 -13.83 -28.79 -17.80
N ASP A 650 -14.08 -29.83 -16.98
CA ASP A 650 -14.67 -29.70 -15.64
C ASP A 650 -13.61 -29.56 -14.54
N MET A 651 -12.33 -29.67 -14.90
CA MET A 651 -11.24 -29.41 -13.97
C MET A 651 -11.24 -27.95 -13.53
N VAL A 652 -10.77 -27.73 -12.31
CA VAL A 652 -10.48 -26.38 -11.83
C VAL A 652 -9.54 -25.69 -12.82
N LYS A 653 -9.90 -24.49 -13.26
CA LYS A 653 -9.11 -23.75 -14.27
C LYS A 653 -8.08 -22.84 -13.60
N ARG A 654 -8.37 -22.35 -12.39
CA ARG A 654 -7.50 -21.44 -11.66
C ARG A 654 -7.47 -21.73 -10.15
N VAL A 655 -6.29 -21.71 -9.57
CA VAL A 655 -6.07 -21.89 -8.13
C VAL A 655 -5.34 -20.65 -7.59
N PHE A 656 -5.97 -19.95 -6.65
CA PHE A 656 -5.35 -18.84 -5.92
C PHE A 656 -4.64 -19.38 -4.68
N VAL A 657 -3.35 -19.14 -4.56
CA VAL A 657 -2.54 -19.60 -3.43
C VAL A 657 -2.16 -18.41 -2.57
N PHE A 658 -2.90 -18.20 -1.48
CA PHE A 658 -2.67 -17.10 -0.55
C PHE A 658 -1.75 -17.55 0.58
N SER A 659 -0.45 -17.24 0.49
CA SER A 659 0.58 -17.75 1.41
C SER A 659 1.78 -16.77 1.51
N ASP A 660 2.73 -17.05 2.39
CA ASP A 660 4.02 -16.35 2.48
C ASP A 660 5.10 -16.87 1.51
N MET A 661 4.75 -17.88 0.69
CA MET A 661 5.63 -18.56 -0.27
C MET A 661 6.79 -19.34 0.38
N GLN A 662 6.77 -19.55 1.70
CA GLN A 662 7.76 -20.34 2.43
C GLN A 662 7.30 -21.80 2.52
N PHE A 663 7.29 -22.51 1.39
CA PHE A 663 6.84 -23.90 1.35
C PHE A 663 7.82 -24.85 2.07
N ASP A 664 7.28 -25.90 2.69
CA ASP A 664 8.09 -26.93 3.36
C ASP A 664 8.64 -27.92 2.32
N GLU A 665 9.80 -28.51 2.61
CA GLU A 665 10.41 -29.56 1.80
C GLU A 665 9.44 -30.75 1.62
N ALA A 666 8.92 -30.93 0.40
CA ALA A 666 7.89 -31.93 0.12
C ALA A 666 8.42 -33.38 0.12
N ASN A 667 9.74 -33.59 -0.06
CA ASN A 667 10.33 -34.90 -0.25
C ASN A 667 11.34 -35.29 0.85
N ARG A 668 10.84 -35.57 2.06
CA ARG A 668 11.66 -36.15 3.15
C ARG A 668 12.01 -37.63 2.96
N GLU A 669 11.46 -38.31 1.95
CA GLU A 669 11.63 -39.76 1.77
C GLU A 669 12.95 -40.15 1.07
N GLY A 670 13.84 -39.19 0.81
CA GLY A 670 15.17 -39.41 0.22
C GLY A 670 16.28 -39.78 1.21
N TRP A 671 15.99 -40.15 2.47
CA TRP A 671 17.00 -40.75 3.35
C TRP A 671 17.19 -42.20 2.94
N GLY A 672 18.12 -42.43 2.01
CA GLY A 672 18.58 -43.78 1.68
C GLY A 672 19.01 -44.52 2.96
N GLU A 673 18.63 -45.79 3.06
CA GLU A 673 18.93 -46.68 4.19
C GLU A 673 20.44 -46.90 4.42
N ASP A 674 21.30 -46.36 3.56
CA ASP A 674 22.77 -46.50 3.57
C ASP A 674 23.55 -45.26 4.04
N GLY A 675 22.89 -44.14 4.34
CA GLY A 675 23.55 -42.92 4.80
C GLY A 675 24.48 -42.26 3.76
N SER A 676 24.35 -42.59 2.47
CA SER A 676 24.97 -41.83 1.39
C SER A 676 24.16 -40.55 1.12
N ASP A 677 24.89 -39.45 0.88
CA ASP A 677 24.39 -38.08 0.72
C ASP A 677 23.26 -38.04 -0.33
N GLY A 678 22.00 -38.09 0.13
CA GLY A 678 20.82 -38.08 -0.73
C GLY A 678 20.86 -36.81 -1.56
N ARG A 679 21.07 -36.95 -2.87
CA ARG A 679 21.02 -35.82 -3.80
C ARG A 679 19.65 -35.15 -3.66
N ARG A 680 19.61 -34.00 -3.00
CA ARG A 680 18.44 -33.13 -2.99
C ARG A 680 18.06 -32.85 -4.44
N ASP A 681 16.82 -33.15 -4.78
CA ASP A 681 16.28 -32.79 -6.09
C ASP A 681 16.09 -31.27 -6.09
N TRP A 682 16.88 -30.57 -6.91
CA TRP A 682 16.85 -29.11 -7.05
C TRP A 682 15.71 -28.67 -7.96
N SER A 683 14.55 -29.31 -7.84
CA SER A 683 13.31 -28.98 -8.53
C SER A 683 12.42 -28.16 -7.61
N THR A 684 11.75 -27.15 -8.16
CA THR A 684 10.79 -26.34 -7.40
C THR A 684 9.48 -27.08 -7.17
N SER A 685 8.72 -26.65 -6.15
CA SER A 685 7.35 -27.15 -5.89
C SER A 685 6.44 -27.12 -7.14
N TYR A 686 6.57 -26.09 -7.98
CA TYR A 686 5.79 -25.97 -9.21
C TYR A 686 6.15 -27.04 -10.24
N GLU A 687 7.44 -27.27 -10.48
CA GLU A 687 7.92 -28.27 -11.45
C GLU A 687 7.48 -29.69 -11.04
N ARG A 688 7.50 -29.99 -9.74
CA ARG A 688 7.01 -31.28 -9.21
C ARG A 688 5.51 -31.47 -9.46
N VAL A 689 4.71 -30.43 -9.21
CA VAL A 689 3.26 -30.44 -9.51
C VAL A 689 3.00 -30.61 -11.02
N GLU A 690 3.75 -29.91 -11.87
CA GLU A 690 3.62 -30.04 -13.33
C GLU A 690 3.94 -31.46 -13.81
N ALA A 691 5.00 -32.07 -13.30
CA ALA A 691 5.37 -33.45 -13.61
C ALA A 691 4.27 -34.43 -13.18
N ALA A 692 3.70 -34.28 -11.98
CA ALA A 692 2.63 -35.14 -11.47
C ALA A 692 1.33 -35.03 -12.30
N PHE A 693 0.92 -33.81 -12.67
CA PHE A 693 -0.26 -33.59 -13.51
C PHE A 693 -0.08 -34.16 -14.91
N LYS A 694 1.10 -33.95 -15.50
CA LYS A 694 1.46 -34.50 -16.81
C LYS A 694 1.46 -36.02 -16.80
N ALA A 695 1.97 -36.65 -15.74
CA ALA A 695 1.94 -38.10 -15.57
C ALA A 695 0.50 -38.65 -15.43
N ALA A 696 -0.41 -37.89 -14.81
CA ALA A 696 -1.82 -38.23 -14.68
C ALA A 696 -2.66 -37.91 -15.95
N GLY A 697 -2.09 -37.27 -16.97
CA GLY A 697 -2.79 -36.92 -18.22
C GLY A 697 -3.67 -35.67 -18.15
N TYR A 698 -3.53 -34.87 -17.09
CA TYR A 698 -4.25 -33.60 -16.88
C TYR A 698 -3.34 -32.40 -17.14
N GLU A 699 -3.95 -31.26 -17.49
CA GLU A 699 -3.24 -29.98 -17.53
C GLU A 699 -3.24 -29.34 -16.14
N VAL A 700 -2.13 -28.70 -15.77
CA VAL A 700 -2.03 -27.92 -14.54
C VAL A 700 -2.97 -26.71 -14.64
N PRO A 701 -3.80 -26.43 -13.61
CA PRO A 701 -4.58 -25.20 -13.57
C PRO A 701 -3.69 -23.96 -13.55
N GLU A 702 -4.22 -22.80 -13.96
CA GLU A 702 -3.53 -21.53 -13.77
C GLU A 702 -3.29 -21.29 -12.27
N LEU A 703 -2.03 -21.12 -11.86
CA LEU A 703 -1.66 -20.92 -10.47
C LEU A 703 -1.38 -19.43 -10.22
N VAL A 704 -2.18 -18.83 -9.35
CA VAL A 704 -1.98 -17.46 -8.90
C VAL A 704 -1.32 -17.49 -7.53
N PHE A 705 0.00 -17.37 -7.50
CA PHE A 705 0.76 -17.26 -6.26
C PHE A 705 0.66 -15.84 -5.71
N TRP A 706 0.01 -15.71 -4.56
CA TRP A 706 -0.25 -14.44 -3.92
C TRP A 706 0.54 -14.34 -2.62
N ASN A 707 1.66 -13.62 -2.68
CA ASN A 707 2.56 -13.45 -1.55
C ASN A 707 2.00 -12.42 -0.55
N LEU A 708 1.78 -12.88 0.68
CA LEU A 708 1.21 -12.10 1.78
C LEU A 708 2.19 -11.75 2.89
N ALA A 709 3.44 -12.23 2.87
CA ALA A 709 4.42 -11.91 3.92
C ALA A 709 5.81 -11.50 3.43
N GLY A 710 6.07 -11.53 2.11
CA GLY A 710 7.29 -11.02 1.48
C GLY A 710 8.59 -11.65 2.01
N GLY A 711 9.73 -10.97 1.76
CA GLY A 711 11.01 -11.29 2.40
C GLY A 711 11.01 -10.84 3.86
N ARG A 712 11.20 -11.78 4.80
CA ARG A 712 10.94 -11.57 6.25
C ARG A 712 11.98 -10.67 6.94
N ALA A 713 13.08 -10.33 6.27
CA ALA A 713 14.15 -9.51 6.85
C ALA A 713 13.75 -8.04 7.14
N GLY A 714 12.68 -7.52 6.53
CA GLY A 714 12.33 -6.10 6.64
C GLY A 714 11.46 -5.73 7.84
N TYR A 715 11.01 -6.70 8.65
CA TYR A 715 10.07 -6.44 9.76
C TYR A 715 10.71 -6.65 11.14
N ALA A 716 11.38 -5.63 11.67
CA ALA A 716 11.87 -5.63 13.04
C ALA A 716 11.15 -4.56 13.88
N ALA A 717 10.05 -4.93 14.54
CA ALA A 717 9.67 -4.27 15.79
C ALA A 717 10.55 -4.85 16.92
N GLY A 718 11.83 -4.46 16.98
CA GLY A 718 12.70 -4.81 18.12
C GLY A 718 14.13 -5.28 17.83
N GLY A 719 14.68 -5.11 16.63
CA GLY A 719 16.05 -5.54 16.31
C GLY A 719 16.13 -7.01 15.88
N GLU A 720 16.96 -7.24 14.85
CA GLU A 720 17.37 -8.52 14.28
C GLU A 720 16.30 -9.63 14.19
N THR A 721 15.61 -9.69 13.05
CA THR A 721 14.94 -10.93 12.63
C THR A 721 15.84 -11.68 11.66
N GLY A 722 16.22 -12.91 12.02
CA GLY A 722 16.80 -13.86 11.07
C GLY A 722 15.74 -14.26 10.05
N GLY A 723 15.95 -13.88 8.79
CA GLY A 723 15.13 -14.23 7.64
C GLY A 723 15.81 -13.72 6.37
N ASP A 724 15.59 -14.38 5.22
CA ASP A 724 16.21 -13.97 3.96
C ASP A 724 15.57 -12.63 3.49
N PRO A 725 16.37 -11.61 3.13
CA PRO A 725 15.85 -10.36 2.57
C PRO A 725 15.17 -10.55 1.22
N VAL A 726 15.48 -11.62 0.49
CA VAL A 726 14.90 -11.96 -0.81
C VAL A 726 13.68 -12.84 -0.60
N ALA A 727 12.52 -12.43 -1.12
CA ALA A 727 11.36 -13.30 -1.12
C ALA A 727 11.57 -14.48 -2.11
N PRO A 728 11.26 -15.73 -1.74
CA PRO A 728 11.32 -16.85 -2.67
C PRO A 728 10.26 -16.71 -3.77
N LYS A 729 10.60 -17.06 -5.01
CA LYS A 729 9.68 -17.06 -6.17
C LYS A 729 9.36 -18.49 -6.57
N PRO A 730 8.07 -18.87 -6.64
CA PRO A 730 7.67 -20.21 -7.09
C PRO A 730 7.93 -20.49 -8.57
N ALA A 731 8.15 -19.45 -9.39
CA ALA A 731 8.28 -19.55 -10.85
C ALA A 731 9.04 -18.35 -11.43
N GLU A 732 9.58 -18.50 -12.64
CA GLU A 732 10.23 -17.43 -13.43
C GLU A 732 9.22 -16.58 -14.23
N ALA A 733 9.65 -15.43 -14.75
CA ALA A 733 8.79 -14.40 -15.34
C ALA A 733 8.02 -14.83 -16.60
N ASP A 734 8.52 -15.83 -17.33
CA ASP A 734 7.95 -16.37 -18.56
C ASP A 734 7.21 -17.70 -18.36
N THR A 735 7.11 -18.18 -17.12
CA THR A 735 6.43 -19.44 -16.78
C THR A 735 4.95 -19.36 -17.15
N LYS A 736 4.54 -20.19 -18.10
CA LYS A 736 3.18 -20.21 -18.64
C LYS A 736 2.19 -20.80 -17.64
N GLY A 737 1.06 -20.14 -17.44
CA GLY A 737 0.01 -20.58 -16.53
C GLY A 737 0.29 -20.23 -15.07
N VAL A 738 1.26 -19.32 -14.84
CA VAL A 738 1.59 -18.82 -13.50
C VAL A 738 1.40 -17.31 -13.46
N ALA A 739 0.86 -16.84 -12.33
CA ALA A 739 0.68 -15.44 -12.01
C ALA A 739 1.32 -15.16 -10.65
N LEU A 740 2.18 -14.16 -10.57
CA LEU A 740 2.81 -13.72 -9.33
C LEU A 740 2.20 -12.39 -8.88
N VAL A 741 1.54 -12.41 -7.72
CA VAL A 741 0.86 -11.25 -7.13
C VAL A 741 1.35 -11.08 -5.69
N SER A 742 1.25 -9.86 -5.18
CA SER A 742 1.46 -9.60 -3.76
C SER A 742 0.57 -8.50 -3.22
N GLY A 743 0.49 -8.51 -1.88
CA GLY A 743 -0.13 -7.45 -1.09
C GLY A 743 -1.54 -7.74 -0.66
N TYR A 744 -2.15 -6.76 0.02
CA TYR A 744 -3.38 -7.01 0.77
C TYR A 744 -4.65 -6.48 0.08
N SER A 745 -4.49 -5.92 -1.13
CA SER A 745 -5.57 -5.24 -1.84
C SER A 745 -6.41 -6.19 -2.68
N GLN A 746 -7.72 -6.17 -2.43
CA GLN A 746 -8.71 -6.86 -3.27
C GLN A 746 -8.80 -6.27 -4.69
N ALA A 747 -8.26 -5.07 -4.94
CA ALA A 747 -8.32 -4.46 -6.28
C ALA A 747 -7.54 -5.28 -7.30
N MET A 748 -6.48 -5.96 -6.87
CA MET A 748 -5.70 -6.86 -7.72
C MET A 748 -6.50 -8.09 -8.15
N LEU A 749 -7.57 -8.49 -7.45
CA LEU A 749 -8.44 -9.59 -7.94
C LEU A 749 -9.14 -9.23 -9.25
N LYS A 750 -9.32 -7.93 -9.53
CA LYS A 750 -9.98 -7.46 -10.76
C LYS A 750 -9.19 -7.79 -12.02
N THR A 751 -7.87 -7.96 -11.94
CA THR A 751 -7.08 -8.37 -13.11
C THR A 751 -7.39 -9.80 -13.55
N PHE A 752 -8.00 -10.60 -12.67
CA PHE A 752 -8.38 -11.99 -12.90
C PHE A 752 -9.88 -12.21 -13.09
N LEU A 753 -10.70 -11.15 -13.00
CA LEU A 753 -12.12 -11.25 -13.28
C LEU A 753 -12.34 -11.34 -14.78
N TYR A 754 -13.25 -12.22 -15.20
CA TYR A 754 -13.71 -12.26 -16.58
C TYR A 754 -14.62 -11.06 -16.84
N ASN A 755 -14.27 -10.24 -17.83
CA ASN A 755 -15.13 -9.24 -18.42
C ASN A 755 -15.62 -9.77 -19.77
N GLU A 756 -16.93 -9.92 -19.96
CA GLU A 756 -17.53 -10.32 -21.26
C GLU A 756 -17.09 -9.37 -22.40
N GLU A 757 -16.84 -8.08 -22.09
CA GLU A 757 -16.33 -7.07 -23.04
C GLU A 757 -14.85 -7.26 -23.45
N GLU A 758 -14.05 -8.08 -22.74
CA GLU A 758 -12.66 -8.40 -23.12
C GLU A 758 -12.61 -9.47 -24.22
N GLU A 759 -13.56 -10.42 -24.24
CA GLU A 759 -13.67 -11.42 -25.32
C GLU A 759 -14.10 -10.79 -26.65
N GLU A 760 -15.08 -9.87 -26.65
CA GLU A 760 -15.52 -9.22 -27.91
C GLU A 760 -14.35 -8.48 -28.63
N LYS A 761 -13.39 -7.94 -27.87
CA LYS A 761 -12.22 -7.24 -28.44
C LYS A 761 -11.07 -8.18 -28.83
N GLU A 762 -10.91 -9.29 -28.14
CA GLU A 762 -9.91 -10.31 -28.51
C GLU A 762 -10.38 -11.11 -29.73
N GLU A 763 -11.68 -11.40 -29.85
CA GLU A 763 -12.26 -12.06 -31.03
C GLU A 763 -12.25 -11.16 -32.28
N GLU A 764 -12.51 -9.86 -32.15
CA GLU A 764 -12.41 -8.92 -33.28
C GLU A 764 -10.98 -8.73 -33.80
N GLY A 765 -9.95 -8.94 -32.96
CA GLY A 765 -8.54 -8.73 -33.30
C GLY A 765 -7.85 -9.90 -34.02
N GLU A 766 -8.41 -11.12 -33.94
CA GLU A 766 -7.81 -12.35 -34.48
C GLU A 766 -8.53 -12.92 -35.73
N VAL A 767 -9.33 -12.11 -36.42
CA VAL A 767 -9.90 -12.51 -37.73
C VAL A 767 -8.85 -12.30 -38.83
N ASP A 768 -7.95 -13.26 -39.02
CA ASP A 768 -7.10 -13.32 -40.22
C ASP A 768 -7.98 -13.61 -41.44
N VAL A 769 -8.26 -12.57 -42.24
CA VAL A 769 -8.92 -12.69 -43.54
C VAL A 769 -7.96 -13.36 -44.52
N VAL A 770 -8.00 -14.69 -44.59
CA VAL A 770 -7.34 -15.44 -45.67
C VAL A 770 -8.17 -15.26 -46.95
N MET A 771 -7.78 -14.30 -47.79
CA MET A 771 -8.26 -14.26 -49.17
C MET A 771 -7.66 -15.45 -49.92
N LYS A 772 -8.51 -16.41 -50.29
CA LYS A 772 -8.18 -17.40 -51.32
C LYS A 772 -8.50 -16.77 -52.66
N ASP A 773 -7.47 -16.59 -53.49
CA ASP A 773 -7.65 -16.37 -54.92
C ASP A 773 -8.25 -17.65 -55.53
N GLU A 774 -9.50 -17.58 -55.99
CA GLU A 774 -10.12 -18.63 -56.81
C GLU A 774 -10.00 -18.27 -58.29
N ASP A 775 -9.12 -18.99 -58.99
CA ASP A 775 -9.33 -19.29 -60.41
C ASP A 775 -10.53 -20.23 -60.51
N GLY A 776 -11.47 -19.88 -61.39
CA GLY A 776 -12.87 -20.31 -61.28
C GLY A 776 -13.17 -21.78 -61.56
N GLU A 777 -14.22 -22.26 -60.91
CA GLU A 777 -15.33 -23.01 -61.52
C GLU A 777 -16.51 -23.05 -60.53
N GLU A 778 -17.73 -22.85 -61.05
CA GLU A 778 -18.98 -22.71 -60.30
C GLU A 778 -19.32 -23.96 -59.45
N GLY A 779 -19.52 -23.79 -58.13
CA GLY A 779 -20.09 -24.84 -57.28
C GLY A 779 -20.31 -24.42 -55.82
N GLU A 780 -21.58 -24.30 -55.42
CA GLU A 780 -22.15 -24.27 -54.05
C GLU A 780 -21.33 -23.63 -52.91
N GLU A 781 -21.73 -22.42 -52.51
CA GLU A 781 -21.34 -21.79 -51.24
C GLU A 781 -21.87 -22.60 -50.03
N GLY A 782 -21.07 -23.55 -49.56
CA GLY A 782 -21.18 -24.11 -48.23
C GLY A 782 -20.26 -23.36 -47.28
N VAL A 783 -20.81 -22.46 -46.46
CA VAL A 783 -20.09 -21.91 -45.29
C VAL A 783 -19.92 -23.06 -44.30
N VAL A 784 -18.73 -23.66 -44.27
CA VAL A 784 -18.34 -24.58 -43.20
C VAL A 784 -17.65 -23.76 -42.12
N GLU A 785 -18.38 -23.43 -41.05
CA GLU A 785 -17.80 -23.01 -39.78
C GLU A 785 -16.95 -24.16 -39.23
N VAL A 786 -15.66 -24.16 -39.55
CA VAL A 786 -14.70 -24.98 -38.82
C VAL A 786 -14.40 -24.25 -37.52
N GLY A 787 -15.14 -24.59 -36.47
CA GLY A 787 -14.86 -24.16 -35.10
C GLY A 787 -13.46 -24.63 -34.69
N ARG A 788 -12.47 -23.76 -34.85
CA ARG A 788 -11.13 -23.97 -34.33
C ARG A 788 -11.16 -23.52 -32.87
N GLU A 789 -11.05 -24.44 -31.92
CA GLU A 789 -10.81 -24.10 -30.51
C GLU A 789 -9.59 -23.18 -30.42
N VAL A 790 -9.82 -21.89 -30.20
CA VAL A 790 -8.75 -20.94 -29.90
C VAL A 790 -8.25 -21.29 -28.51
N LYS A 791 -7.11 -21.99 -28.44
CA LYS A 791 -6.44 -22.25 -27.16
C LYS A 791 -5.98 -20.91 -26.58
N LYS A 792 -6.73 -20.37 -25.61
CA LYS A 792 -6.35 -19.16 -24.86
C LYS A 792 -4.88 -19.26 -24.43
N LYS A 793 -4.08 -18.25 -24.81
CA LYS A 793 -2.67 -18.14 -24.43
C LYS A 793 -2.58 -18.14 -22.89
N LYS A 794 -1.86 -19.11 -22.30
CA LYS A 794 -1.65 -19.16 -20.85
C LYS A 794 -0.86 -17.93 -20.40
N MET A 795 -1.40 -17.17 -19.45
CA MET A 795 -0.80 -15.94 -18.92
C MET A 795 0.51 -16.27 -18.18
N THR A 796 1.50 -15.39 -18.33
CA THR A 796 2.79 -15.44 -17.59
C THR A 796 2.83 -14.37 -16.50
N PRO A 797 3.76 -14.44 -15.53
CA PRO A 797 3.94 -13.36 -14.55
C PRO A 797 4.24 -12.01 -15.19
N LEU A 798 5.01 -11.98 -16.28
CA LEU A 798 5.29 -10.75 -17.03
C LEU A 798 4.03 -10.20 -17.73
N ASP A 799 3.22 -11.06 -18.37
CA ASP A 799 1.96 -10.63 -19.00
C ASP A 799 1.00 -10.02 -17.96
N LEU A 800 0.93 -10.60 -16.76
CA LEU A 800 0.11 -10.08 -15.66
C LEU A 800 0.60 -8.70 -15.20
N LEU A 801 1.91 -8.55 -14.98
CA LEU A 801 2.50 -7.26 -14.64
C LEU A 801 2.11 -6.22 -15.69
N MET A 802 2.32 -6.54 -16.97
CA MET A 802 1.99 -5.64 -18.07
C MET A 802 0.50 -5.30 -18.11
N LYS A 803 -0.40 -6.28 -17.93
CA LYS A 803 -1.85 -6.04 -17.79
C LYS A 803 -2.16 -5.08 -16.63
N ALA A 804 -1.46 -5.19 -15.51
CA ALA A 804 -1.67 -4.35 -14.33
C ALA A 804 -1.16 -2.90 -14.49
N VAL A 805 -0.10 -2.68 -15.28
CA VAL A 805 0.54 -1.36 -15.44
C VAL A 805 0.23 -0.66 -16.77
N GLN A 806 -0.27 -1.36 -17.79
CA GLN A 806 -0.65 -0.79 -19.09
C GLN A 806 -2.11 -0.29 -19.14
N HIS A 807 -2.82 -0.33 -18.01
CA HIS A 807 -4.15 0.28 -17.93
C HIS A 807 -4.08 1.78 -18.27
N LYS A 808 -5.04 2.29 -19.08
CA LYS A 808 -5.09 3.69 -19.57
C LYS A 808 -4.91 4.77 -18.51
N ALA A 809 -5.32 4.46 -17.28
CA ALA A 809 -5.14 5.31 -16.11
C ALA A 809 -3.65 5.56 -15.75
N TYR A 810 -2.68 4.93 -16.41
CA TYR A 810 -1.25 5.18 -16.20
C TYR A 810 -0.57 5.84 -17.41
N ASP A 811 -1.30 6.13 -18.50
CA ASP A 811 -0.73 6.67 -19.76
C ASP A 811 -0.18 8.08 -19.62
N MET A 812 -0.61 8.82 -18.59
CA MET A 812 -0.16 10.17 -18.31
C MET A 812 1.18 10.23 -17.55
N LEU A 813 1.68 9.08 -17.08
CA LEU A 813 2.94 9.01 -16.35
C LEU A 813 4.09 9.17 -17.33
N GLN A 814 5.05 10.02 -16.97
CA GLN A 814 6.20 10.34 -17.81
C GLN A 814 7.50 10.33 -17.03
N VAL A 815 8.57 9.84 -17.64
CA VAL A 815 9.94 9.92 -17.11
C VAL A 815 10.61 11.15 -17.74
N VAL A 816 11.22 11.99 -16.93
CA VAL A 816 11.71 13.33 -17.33
C VAL A 816 13.22 13.48 -17.14
N ASP A 817 13.81 12.70 -16.25
CA ASP A 817 15.24 12.76 -15.91
C ASP A 817 16.14 12.05 -16.93
#